data_AF-I0BQX0-F1
#
_entry.id   AF-I0BQX0-F1
#
_cell.length_a   1.000
_cell.length_b   1.000
_cell.length_c   1.000
_cell.angle_alpha   90.00
_cell.angle_beta   90.00
_cell.angle_gamma   90.00
#
_symmetry.space_group_name_H-M   'P 1'
#
loop_
_entity.id
_entity.type
_entity.pdbx_description
1 polymer ?
#
loop_
_entity_poly.entity_id
_entity_poly.type
_entity_poly.pdbx_seq_one_letter_code
_entity_poly.pdbx_strand_id
1 'polypeptide(L)'
;MRNSVWRKMSSVLAAAALLGGLLPAGAATSYAAEAHVDNPFAGATAYVNPDYAAQIDTSIAKVSDPALQAKMETLKSYPTAVWLDRIAAIGGGASNGGRRSLEGHLDAALAQKKGTAPITATFVIYDLPGRDCHALASNGELPLTQEGLQRYKTEYIDAIASIFANPKYRDIRIVTVIEPDGLPNLVTNLSDPKCAAANSSGIYIAGFQYALNKLHAIPNVYNYLDIGHSGWLGWDDNRRGAVTLYTNAVKGTTAGLASVDGFITNTANTTPLVEPYLTNPNLSINGQPIRSSKYYEWNPNFDETDFTAALYADFTAAGWPSTLGFLVDTGRNGWGGVNRPAGASGSDIDTYVNSGRIDRRAHRGLWCNNNGAGIGLPPQNAPAGYAASHIDALVWVKPPGESDGASKFIPNDEGKLADPNCDPTYTNADGVLTGAMPDAPLAGHWFHDQFVMLVQNAYPAIPGSGGGTPAVPAAPVGVKAAEGNAQVTLTWDASAGAASYTVKRASVSGGPYTTVAAGLTATSFTNTGLTNGTVYYYIVTASNAAGESAASVQVSAVPSSGVSVPAAPAGLTAAAGNAQVTLTWSASAGATSYTVKRATVSGGPYTTVATGLAATSYTNTGLTNGTAYYYVVSAVNSAGESANSAPVSAVPEGSVTPPAGSLAVQYRAGNTNAADNAISPHFNIKNNGTAAVNLSDLKIRYYFTKDGSAGLDSWVDWAQVGGANVQRVFSSASGTGADTYVEISFTAAAGSIPAGGQTGDIQLRMAKTDWSNFNETGDYSFDGTKTAYANWDKVTLYQGGKLVWGIEP
;
A
#
# COMPACT_ATOMS: atom_id res chain seq x y z
N MET A 1 15.77 -72.46 47.07
CA MET A 1 17.15 -72.53 47.61
C MET A 1 17.68 -71.11 47.73
N ARG A 2 17.91 -70.67 48.99
CA ARG A 2 18.72 -69.54 49.53
C ARG A 2 18.60 -68.15 48.85
N ASN A 3 17.91 -67.15 49.43
CA ASN A 3 18.31 -66.24 50.55
C ASN A 3 19.75 -65.72 50.45
N SER A 4 20.16 -64.50 50.80
CA SER A 4 19.61 -63.18 51.16
C SER A 4 20.86 -62.36 51.59
N VAL A 5 20.75 -61.04 51.82
CA VAL A 5 21.61 -60.26 52.77
C VAL A 5 23.04 -59.88 52.27
N TRP A 6 23.66 -58.69 52.44
CA TRP A 6 23.37 -57.33 52.95
C TRP A 6 24.64 -56.44 52.81
N ARG A 7 24.42 -55.11 52.70
CA ARG A 7 25.07 -53.96 53.41
C ARG A 7 26.53 -53.49 53.17
N LYS A 8 26.61 -52.17 52.89
CA LYS A 8 27.34 -51.06 53.56
C LYS A 8 28.62 -51.39 54.36
N MET A 9 29.74 -50.70 54.04
CA MET A 9 30.36 -49.67 54.92
C MET A 9 31.58 -49.01 54.29
N SER A 10 31.77 -47.76 54.71
CA SER A 10 32.72 -46.75 54.25
C SER A 10 34.10 -46.81 54.94
N SER A 11 35.02 -45.99 54.38
CA SER A 11 36.08 -45.18 55.04
C SER A 11 37.40 -45.82 55.50
N VAL A 12 38.52 -45.24 55.02
CA VAL A 12 39.70 -44.65 55.72
C VAL A 12 40.83 -44.49 54.66
N LEU A 13 41.08 -43.30 54.08
CA LEU A 13 41.97 -42.19 54.49
C LEU A 13 43.46 -42.53 54.77
N ALA A 14 44.34 -41.96 53.93
CA ALA A 14 45.41 -41.00 54.28
C ALA A 14 46.89 -41.32 53.95
N ALA A 15 47.60 -40.22 53.62
CA ALA A 15 49.04 -39.93 53.54
C ALA A 15 49.72 -40.13 52.16
N ALA A 16 50.44 -39.17 51.56
CA ALA A 16 50.95 -37.84 51.96
C ALA A 16 51.25 -37.01 50.68
N ALA A 17 50.87 -35.71 50.57
CA ALA A 17 51.70 -34.51 50.78
C ALA A 17 52.88 -34.36 49.78
N LEU A 18 53.26 -33.23 49.18
CA LEU A 18 52.85 -31.82 49.18
C LEU A 18 53.79 -31.16 48.15
N LEU A 19 53.29 -30.39 47.16
CA LEU A 19 54.07 -29.30 46.54
C LEU A 19 53.09 -28.33 45.85
N GLY A 20 53.06 -27.12 46.41
CA GLY A 20 52.07 -26.11 46.12
C GLY A 20 52.32 -25.36 44.81
N GLY A 21 51.20 -24.97 44.21
CA GLY A 21 51.07 -23.89 43.26
C GLY A 21 49.62 -23.43 43.32
N LEU A 22 49.37 -22.32 44.03
CA LEU A 22 48.07 -21.65 44.07
C LEU A 22 47.69 -21.22 42.65
N LEU A 23 46.81 -21.99 42.01
CA LEU A 23 45.93 -21.50 40.95
C LEU A 23 44.58 -21.22 41.62
N PRO A 24 43.93 -20.07 41.36
CA PRO A 24 42.59 -19.84 41.87
C PRO A 24 41.71 -20.95 41.31
N ALA A 25 40.92 -21.58 42.19
CA ALA A 25 39.78 -22.37 41.75
C ALA A 25 38.97 -21.47 40.82
N GLY A 26 38.98 -21.78 39.52
CA GLY A 26 38.13 -21.12 38.55
C GLY A 26 36.72 -21.25 39.10
N ALA A 27 36.12 -20.11 39.45
CA ALA A 27 34.72 -20.04 39.81
C ALA A 27 33.96 -20.85 38.77
N ALA A 28 33.18 -21.85 39.21
CA ALA A 28 32.16 -22.42 38.37
C ALA A 28 31.31 -21.25 37.92
N THR A 29 31.51 -20.82 36.66
CA THR A 29 30.74 -19.76 36.05
C THR A 29 29.30 -20.22 36.08
N SER A 30 28.52 -19.66 37.00
CA SER A 30 27.08 -19.74 36.99
C SER A 30 26.62 -19.00 35.74
N TYR A 31 26.63 -19.70 34.61
CA TYR A 31 25.97 -19.20 33.41
C TYR A 31 24.48 -19.20 33.73
N ALA A 32 23.93 -17.99 33.95
CA ALA A 32 22.50 -17.78 33.97
C ALA A 32 21.90 -18.30 32.66
N ALA A 33 20.67 -18.84 32.70
CA ALA A 33 19.94 -19.13 31.48
C ALA A 33 19.90 -17.89 30.59
N GLU A 34 19.86 -18.08 29.27
CA GLU A 34 19.71 -16.97 28.33
C GLU A 34 18.49 -16.15 28.75
N ALA A 35 18.63 -14.82 28.76
CA ALA A 35 17.49 -13.94 29.06
C ALA A 35 16.38 -14.21 28.03
N HIS A 36 15.13 -14.20 28.50
CA HIS A 36 13.98 -14.30 27.62
C HIS A 36 14.01 -13.12 26.62
N VAL A 37 14.07 -13.42 25.33
CA VAL A 37 14.19 -12.40 24.27
C VAL A 37 12.85 -12.12 23.60
N ASP A 38 12.78 -11.04 22.84
CA ASP A 38 11.58 -10.65 22.10
C ASP A 38 11.18 -11.69 21.04
N ASN A 39 12.14 -12.05 20.17
CA ASN A 39 11.96 -13.06 19.14
C ASN A 39 12.98 -14.21 19.34
N PRO A 40 12.53 -15.44 19.66
CA PRO A 40 13.42 -16.56 19.94
C PRO A 40 14.15 -17.09 18.69
N PHE A 41 13.68 -16.78 17.49
CA PHE A 41 14.31 -17.17 16.23
C PHE A 41 15.45 -16.22 15.83
N ALA A 42 15.46 -15.00 16.37
CA ALA A 42 16.48 -14.00 16.07
C ALA A 42 17.88 -14.48 16.47
N GLY A 43 18.75 -14.65 15.46
CA GLY A 43 20.14 -15.08 15.64
C GLY A 43 20.31 -16.55 16.05
N ALA A 44 19.22 -17.33 16.07
CA ALA A 44 19.25 -18.73 16.44
C ALA A 44 19.42 -19.64 15.22
N THR A 45 20.13 -20.75 15.43
CA THR A 45 20.00 -21.95 14.59
C THR A 45 18.70 -22.67 14.94
N ALA A 46 18.27 -23.64 14.13
CA ALA A 46 17.04 -24.39 14.38
C ALA A 46 17.30 -25.89 14.42
N TYR A 47 16.58 -26.58 15.30
CA TYR A 47 16.61 -28.02 15.45
C TYR A 47 15.99 -28.72 14.23
N VAL A 48 16.77 -29.60 13.60
CA VAL A 48 16.34 -30.46 12.50
C VAL A 48 15.97 -31.83 13.04
N ASN A 49 14.72 -32.24 12.87
CA ASN A 49 14.20 -33.48 13.43
C ASN A 49 14.75 -34.70 12.66
N PRO A 50 15.61 -35.55 13.26
CA PRO A 50 16.17 -36.71 12.59
C PRO A 50 15.12 -37.78 12.28
N ASP A 51 14.01 -37.84 13.03
CA ASP A 51 12.95 -38.82 12.78
C ASP A 51 12.17 -38.44 11.50
N TYR A 52 11.96 -37.14 11.26
CA TYR A 52 11.40 -36.64 10.01
C TYR A 52 12.33 -36.91 8.82
N ALA A 53 13.63 -36.65 8.98
CA ALA A 53 14.61 -36.95 7.94
C ALA A 53 14.63 -38.46 7.57
N ALA A 54 14.50 -39.35 8.56
CA ALA A 54 14.40 -40.79 8.32
C ALA A 54 13.09 -41.18 7.60
N GLN A 55 11.98 -40.48 7.83
CA GLN A 55 10.76 -40.69 7.06
C GLN A 55 10.92 -40.30 5.59
N ILE A 56 11.61 -39.17 5.32
CA ILE A 56 11.94 -38.77 3.95
C ILE A 56 12.78 -39.83 3.23
N ASP A 57 13.74 -40.46 3.92
CA ASP A 57 14.56 -41.55 3.36
C ASP A 57 13.69 -42.71 2.84
N THR A 58 12.57 -43.00 3.50
CA THR A 58 11.62 -44.03 3.02
C THR A 58 10.95 -43.66 1.69
N SER A 59 10.76 -42.37 1.42
CA SER A 59 10.23 -41.88 0.13
C SER A 59 11.31 -41.84 -0.94
N ILE A 60 12.53 -41.41 -0.60
CA ILE A 60 13.68 -41.41 -1.51
C ILE A 60 13.93 -42.83 -2.05
N ALA A 61 13.86 -43.85 -1.18
CA ALA A 61 14.02 -45.25 -1.55
C ALA A 61 12.93 -45.79 -2.50
N LYS A 62 11.76 -45.13 -2.57
CA LYS A 62 10.62 -45.54 -3.42
C LYS A 62 10.56 -44.79 -4.75
N VAL A 63 11.22 -43.63 -4.86
CA VAL A 63 11.22 -42.79 -6.05
C VAL A 63 12.40 -43.16 -6.95
N SER A 64 12.19 -43.22 -8.26
CA SER A 64 13.26 -43.47 -9.24
C SER A 64 13.79 -42.21 -9.93
N ASP A 65 13.07 -41.08 -9.87
CA ASP A 65 13.47 -39.80 -10.47
C ASP A 65 14.59 -39.13 -9.63
N PRO A 66 15.83 -39.02 -10.15
CA PRO A 66 16.94 -38.44 -9.40
C PRO A 66 16.75 -36.96 -9.06
N ALA A 67 16.02 -36.19 -9.89
CA ALA A 67 15.75 -34.79 -9.61
C ALA A 67 14.78 -34.64 -8.44
N LEU A 68 13.79 -35.53 -8.35
CA LEU A 68 12.86 -35.58 -7.23
C LEU A 68 13.56 -36.05 -5.95
N GLN A 69 14.41 -37.08 -6.03
CA GLN A 69 15.25 -37.51 -4.90
C GLN A 69 16.13 -36.37 -4.37
N ALA A 70 16.80 -35.62 -5.25
CA ALA A 70 17.63 -34.50 -4.86
C ALA A 70 16.85 -33.39 -4.13
N LYS A 71 15.60 -33.13 -4.53
CA LYS A 71 14.71 -32.21 -3.80
C LYS A 71 14.35 -32.75 -2.42
N MET A 72 14.01 -34.03 -2.32
CA MET A 72 13.70 -34.68 -1.04
C MET A 72 14.90 -34.65 -0.09
N GLU A 73 16.11 -34.85 -0.60
CA GLU A 73 17.35 -34.74 0.19
C GLU A 73 17.54 -33.33 0.77
N THR A 74 17.23 -32.28 0.01
CA THR A 74 17.26 -30.90 0.52
C THR A 74 16.31 -30.72 1.71
N LEU A 75 15.12 -31.33 1.66
CA LEU A 75 14.10 -31.17 2.70
C LEU A 75 14.54 -31.70 4.07
N LYS A 76 15.44 -32.70 4.11
CA LYS A 76 16.00 -33.25 5.35
C LYS A 76 16.80 -32.22 6.16
N SER A 77 17.18 -31.10 5.55
CA SER A 77 17.92 -30.02 6.22
C SER A 77 17.03 -28.96 6.87
N TYR A 78 15.72 -28.96 6.61
CA TYR A 78 14.80 -27.96 7.16
C TYR A 78 14.25 -28.38 8.52
N PRO A 79 14.12 -27.44 9.47
CA PRO A 79 13.54 -27.71 10.77
C PRO A 79 12.03 -27.94 10.67
N THR A 80 11.52 -28.89 11.47
CA THR A 80 10.09 -29.16 11.61
C THR A 80 9.75 -29.29 13.09
N ALA A 81 8.56 -28.86 13.50
CA ALA A 81 8.13 -29.04 14.89
C ALA A 81 7.95 -30.53 15.26
N VAL A 82 8.03 -30.80 16.56
CA VAL A 82 7.75 -32.12 17.14
C VAL A 82 6.38 -32.07 17.82
N TRP A 83 5.47 -32.94 17.39
CA TRP A 83 4.12 -33.00 17.93
C TRP A 83 4.07 -33.87 19.18
N LEU A 84 3.57 -33.31 20.28
CA LEU A 84 3.19 -34.04 21.48
C LEU A 84 1.66 -34.20 21.42
N ASP A 85 1.19 -35.10 20.57
CA ASP A 85 -0.24 -35.27 20.25
C ASP A 85 -0.99 -36.21 21.21
N ARG A 86 -0.33 -36.65 22.28
CA ARG A 86 -0.81 -37.57 23.33
C ARG A 86 0.26 -37.73 24.41
N ILE A 87 -0.11 -38.24 25.58
CA ILE A 87 0.81 -38.55 26.69
C ILE A 87 1.95 -39.49 26.25
N ALA A 88 1.64 -40.50 25.43
CA ALA A 88 2.65 -41.46 24.96
C ALA A 88 3.76 -40.80 24.11
N ALA A 89 3.51 -39.64 23.48
CA ALA A 89 4.51 -38.92 22.70
C ALA A 89 5.64 -38.34 23.55
N ILE A 90 5.39 -38.06 24.84
CA ILE A 90 6.40 -37.58 25.78
C ILE A 90 7.49 -38.64 25.97
N GLY A 91 7.07 -39.89 26.19
CA GLY A 91 7.97 -41.04 26.39
C GLY A 91 8.55 -41.62 25.09
N GLY A 92 7.90 -41.37 23.95
CA GLY A 92 8.34 -41.87 22.64
C GLY A 92 8.35 -43.41 22.55
N GLY A 93 9.23 -43.95 21.72
CA GLY A 93 9.44 -45.39 21.56
C GLY A 93 8.30 -46.09 20.81
N ALA A 94 8.13 -47.38 21.07
CA ALA A 94 7.14 -48.21 20.36
C ALA A 94 5.71 -47.70 20.49
N SER A 95 5.34 -47.16 21.67
CA SER A 95 4.03 -46.53 21.93
C SER A 95 3.79 -45.24 21.15
N ASN A 96 4.82 -44.68 20.51
CA ASN A 96 4.70 -43.52 19.62
C ASN A 96 5.27 -43.80 18.22
N GLY A 97 5.02 -44.99 17.67
CA GLY A 97 5.42 -45.34 16.31
C GLY A 97 6.94 -45.37 16.10
N GLY A 98 7.73 -45.59 17.17
CA GLY A 98 9.19 -45.63 17.13
C GLY A 98 9.87 -44.26 17.17
N ARG A 99 9.13 -43.16 17.29
CA ARG A 99 9.67 -41.80 17.41
C ARG A 99 10.43 -41.61 18.71
N ARG A 100 11.36 -40.65 18.75
CA ARG A 100 12.10 -40.29 19.97
C ARG A 100 11.16 -39.76 21.05
N SER A 101 11.62 -39.85 22.28
CA SER A 101 10.99 -39.15 23.41
C SER A 101 11.24 -37.64 23.32
N LEU A 102 10.51 -36.86 24.11
CA LEU A 102 10.74 -35.43 24.28
C LEU A 102 12.19 -35.12 24.70
N GLU A 103 12.70 -35.85 25.69
CA GLU A 103 14.11 -35.76 26.10
C GLU A 103 15.07 -36.12 24.97
N GLY A 104 14.76 -37.15 24.18
CA GLY A 104 15.57 -37.57 23.04
C GLY A 104 15.65 -36.51 21.94
N HIS A 105 14.59 -35.74 21.73
CA HIS A 105 14.59 -34.59 20.81
C HIS A 105 15.39 -33.41 21.36
N LEU A 106 15.25 -33.08 22.65
CA LEU A 106 16.04 -32.02 23.28
C LEU A 106 17.54 -32.37 23.31
N ASP A 107 17.89 -33.63 23.53
CA ASP A 107 19.26 -34.13 23.43
C ASP A 107 19.83 -33.99 22.00
N ALA A 108 19.01 -34.31 21.00
CA ALA A 108 19.39 -34.12 19.61
C ALA A 108 19.55 -32.62 19.26
N ALA A 109 18.70 -31.74 19.78
CA ALA A 109 18.84 -30.30 19.61
C ALA A 109 20.12 -29.77 20.25
N LEU A 110 20.45 -30.18 21.49
CA LEU A 110 21.72 -29.82 22.13
C LEU A 110 22.92 -30.28 21.29
N ALA A 111 22.88 -31.49 20.74
CA ALA A 111 23.95 -32.01 19.88
C ALA A 111 24.09 -31.24 18.56
N GLN A 112 23.02 -30.62 18.06
CA GLN A 112 23.02 -29.79 16.85
C GLN A 112 23.44 -28.34 17.10
N LYS A 113 23.44 -27.88 18.36
CA LYS A 113 23.82 -26.51 18.73
C LYS A 113 25.26 -26.22 18.30
N LYS A 114 25.48 -25.15 17.54
CA LYS A 114 26.79 -24.76 17.01
C LYS A 114 27.34 -23.53 17.73
N GLY A 115 28.48 -23.69 18.40
CA GLY A 115 29.19 -22.60 19.05
C GLY A 115 28.32 -21.86 20.08
N THR A 116 28.43 -20.53 20.09
CA THR A 116 27.69 -19.66 21.03
C THR A 116 26.30 -19.27 20.53
N ALA A 117 25.94 -19.58 19.28
CA ALA A 117 24.62 -19.26 18.76
C ALA A 117 23.54 -20.06 19.51
N PRO A 118 22.38 -19.44 19.83
CA PRO A 118 21.25 -20.16 20.37
C PRO A 118 20.68 -21.15 19.34
N ILE A 119 19.94 -22.15 19.81
CA ILE A 119 19.20 -23.07 18.94
C ILE A 119 17.73 -23.08 19.36
N THR A 120 16.81 -22.95 18.40
CA THR A 120 15.38 -23.13 18.64
C THR A 120 14.97 -24.58 18.43
N ALA A 121 14.06 -25.07 19.27
CA ALA A 121 13.38 -26.36 19.08
C ALA A 121 11.88 -26.16 19.28
N THR A 122 11.09 -26.41 18.24
CA THR A 122 9.65 -26.18 18.25
C THR A 122 8.89 -27.46 18.61
N PHE A 123 8.00 -27.36 19.59
CA PHE A 123 7.14 -28.44 20.05
C PHE A 123 5.68 -28.02 19.98
N VAL A 124 4.80 -28.92 19.59
CA VAL A 124 3.35 -28.68 19.57
C VAL A 124 2.74 -29.33 20.79
N ILE A 125 2.12 -28.52 21.64
CA ILE A 125 1.36 -28.96 22.81
C ILE A 125 -0.07 -29.18 22.34
N TYR A 126 -0.52 -30.43 22.23
CA TYR A 126 -1.79 -30.72 21.56
C TYR A 126 -2.49 -31.95 22.16
N ASP A 127 -3.02 -31.83 23.37
CA ASP A 127 -3.73 -32.94 24.03
C ASP A 127 -4.88 -32.47 24.94
N LEU A 128 -5.53 -31.35 24.60
CA LEU A 128 -6.67 -30.86 25.40
C LEU A 128 -7.76 -31.93 25.62
N PRO A 129 -8.40 -31.95 26.81
CA PRO A 129 -9.56 -32.79 27.04
C PRO A 129 -10.69 -32.43 26.07
N GLY A 130 -11.20 -33.42 25.33
CA GLY A 130 -12.18 -33.19 24.26
C GLY A 130 -11.61 -32.41 23.08
N ARG A 131 -10.32 -32.61 22.75
CA ARG A 131 -9.60 -32.00 21.62
C ARG A 131 -10.41 -32.03 20.33
N ASP A 132 -10.21 -31.05 19.47
CA ASP A 132 -10.81 -31.00 18.13
C ASP A 132 -12.34 -31.10 18.20
N CYS A 133 -12.96 -30.28 19.06
CA CYS A 133 -14.38 -30.47 19.39
C CYS A 133 -15.30 -30.41 18.17
N HIS A 134 -14.90 -29.73 17.09
CA HIS A 134 -15.67 -29.65 15.86
C HIS A 134 -15.38 -30.76 14.85
N ALA A 135 -14.29 -31.52 15.03
CA ALA A 135 -14.00 -32.67 14.18
C ALA A 135 -15.13 -33.71 14.27
N LEU A 136 -15.46 -34.33 13.15
CA LEU A 136 -16.48 -35.38 13.10
C LEU A 136 -15.99 -36.64 13.86
N ALA A 137 -14.67 -36.87 13.87
CA ALA A 137 -14.02 -37.86 14.70
C ALA A 137 -12.66 -37.34 15.22
N SER A 138 -12.64 -36.88 16.47
CA SER A 138 -11.41 -36.44 17.14
C SER A 138 -10.51 -37.62 17.52
N ASN A 139 -9.20 -37.39 17.46
CA ASN A 139 -8.16 -38.33 17.91
C ASN A 139 -7.66 -38.03 19.34
N GLY A 140 -8.27 -37.08 20.06
CA GLY A 140 -7.88 -36.74 21.42
C GLY A 140 -8.15 -37.89 22.41
N GLU A 141 -7.16 -38.25 23.23
CA GLU A 141 -7.29 -39.37 24.17
C GLU A 141 -7.97 -38.99 25.49
N LEU A 142 -7.98 -37.70 25.82
CA LEU A 142 -8.53 -37.20 27.07
C LEU A 142 -10.01 -36.83 26.90
N PRO A 143 -10.92 -37.40 27.69
CA PRO A 143 -12.35 -37.06 27.61
C PRO A 143 -12.60 -35.66 28.17
N LEU A 144 -13.65 -34.97 27.67
CA LEU A 144 -14.06 -33.65 28.16
C LEU A 144 -14.74 -33.73 29.55
N THR A 145 -13.96 -34.06 30.57
CA THR A 145 -14.40 -34.13 31.98
C THR A 145 -13.38 -33.48 32.89
N GLN A 146 -13.74 -33.28 34.16
CA GLN A 146 -12.78 -32.80 35.16
C GLN A 146 -11.67 -33.82 35.42
N GLU A 147 -11.94 -35.13 35.35
CA GLU A 147 -10.86 -36.13 35.39
C GLU A 147 -9.94 -36.01 34.17
N GLY A 148 -10.50 -35.81 32.97
CA GLY A 148 -9.70 -35.57 31.76
C GLY A 148 -8.81 -34.33 31.90
N LEU A 149 -9.35 -33.23 32.41
CA LEU A 149 -8.57 -32.02 32.72
C LEU A 149 -7.48 -32.28 33.76
N GLN A 150 -7.75 -33.09 34.78
CA GLN A 150 -6.74 -33.43 35.77
C GLN A 150 -5.60 -34.25 35.16
N ARG A 151 -5.92 -35.22 34.30
CA ARG A 151 -4.91 -36.01 33.55
C ARG A 151 -4.08 -35.11 32.63
N TYR A 152 -4.71 -34.21 31.88
CA TYR A 152 -4.03 -33.21 31.06
C TYR A 152 -3.02 -32.40 31.87
N LYS A 153 -3.40 -31.98 33.09
CA LYS A 153 -2.51 -31.23 33.98
C LYS A 153 -1.31 -32.07 34.43
N THR A 154 -1.56 -33.27 34.96
CA THR A 154 -0.53 -34.03 35.70
C THR A 154 0.27 -35.02 34.85
N GLU A 155 -0.39 -35.70 33.91
CA GLU A 155 0.23 -36.73 33.08
C GLU A 155 0.88 -36.12 31.83
N TYR A 156 0.38 -34.96 31.39
CA TYR A 156 0.80 -34.32 30.16
C TYR A 156 1.59 -33.00 30.42
N ILE A 157 0.94 -31.92 30.85
CA ILE A 157 1.61 -30.61 31.02
C ILE A 157 2.71 -30.63 32.08
N ASP A 158 2.45 -31.18 33.27
CA ASP A 158 3.47 -31.24 34.33
C ASP A 158 4.68 -32.09 33.91
N ALA A 159 4.46 -33.17 33.16
CA ALA A 159 5.53 -34.02 32.64
C ALA A 159 6.39 -33.26 31.62
N ILE A 160 5.76 -32.55 30.68
CA ILE A 160 6.44 -31.71 29.68
C ILE A 160 7.23 -30.58 30.36
N ALA A 161 6.58 -29.83 31.25
CA ALA A 161 7.19 -28.70 31.95
C ALA A 161 8.38 -29.15 32.81
N SER A 162 8.28 -30.31 33.47
CA SER A 162 9.39 -30.89 34.23
C SER A 162 10.61 -31.19 33.35
N ILE A 163 10.39 -31.74 32.15
CA ILE A 163 11.46 -32.01 31.18
C ILE A 163 12.06 -30.71 30.66
N PHE A 164 11.25 -29.74 30.24
CA PHE A 164 11.72 -28.44 29.75
C PHE A 164 12.49 -27.64 30.80
N ALA A 165 12.09 -27.72 32.07
CA ALA A 165 12.75 -27.03 33.18
C ALA A 165 14.09 -27.67 33.58
N ASN A 166 14.46 -28.83 33.01
CA ASN A 166 15.73 -29.47 33.30
C ASN A 166 16.90 -28.54 32.92
N PRO A 167 17.80 -28.19 33.86
CA PRO A 167 18.92 -27.28 33.60
C PRO A 167 19.85 -27.70 32.45
N LYS A 168 19.82 -28.99 32.05
CA LYS A 168 20.49 -29.50 30.85
C LYS A 168 20.08 -28.76 29.58
N TYR A 169 18.82 -28.33 29.46
CA TYR A 169 18.26 -27.76 28.24
C TYR A 169 18.16 -26.23 28.25
N ARG A 170 18.73 -25.55 29.27
CA ARG A 170 18.68 -24.09 29.42
C ARG A 170 19.26 -23.29 28.25
N ASP A 171 20.07 -23.93 27.41
CA ASP A 171 20.73 -23.34 26.24
C ASP A 171 19.97 -23.60 24.93
N ILE A 172 18.75 -24.16 25.01
CA ILE A 172 17.79 -24.28 23.91
C ILE A 172 16.69 -23.24 24.13
N ARG A 173 16.33 -22.50 23.08
CA ARG A 173 15.10 -21.71 23.05
C ARG A 173 13.96 -22.64 22.65
N ILE A 174 13.17 -23.07 23.62
CA ILE A 174 12.09 -24.03 23.42
C ILE A 174 10.86 -23.25 22.96
N VAL A 175 10.40 -23.45 21.74
CA VAL A 175 9.21 -22.78 21.21
C VAL A 175 8.04 -23.73 21.31
N THR A 176 6.93 -23.31 21.91
CA THR A 176 5.72 -24.13 22.10
C THR A 176 4.57 -23.55 21.28
N VAL A 177 4.02 -24.36 20.38
CA VAL A 177 2.75 -24.08 19.71
C VAL A 177 1.65 -24.64 20.58
N ILE A 178 0.79 -23.77 21.11
CA ILE A 178 -0.18 -24.15 22.14
C ILE A 178 -1.54 -24.46 21.50
N GLU A 179 -1.89 -25.75 21.58
CA GLU A 179 -3.21 -26.34 21.39
C GLU A 179 -3.94 -25.86 20.11
N PRO A 180 -3.42 -26.23 18.92
CA PRO A 180 -4.14 -26.04 17.66
C PRO A 180 -5.57 -26.58 17.71
N ASP A 181 -6.47 -26.01 16.90
CA ASP A 181 -7.89 -26.40 16.85
C ASP A 181 -8.59 -26.38 18.24
N GLY A 182 -8.11 -25.53 19.15
CA GLY A 182 -8.65 -25.34 20.49
C GLY A 182 -9.64 -24.17 20.58
N LEU A 183 -9.16 -23.03 21.06
CA LEU A 183 -9.99 -21.84 21.33
C LEU A 183 -10.77 -21.27 20.12
N PRO A 184 -10.31 -21.32 18.85
CA PRO A 184 -11.09 -20.77 17.73
C PRO A 184 -12.51 -21.37 17.63
N ASN A 185 -12.66 -22.64 18.01
CA ASN A 185 -13.96 -23.33 18.03
C ASN A 185 -14.97 -22.68 18.97
N LEU A 186 -14.52 -22.03 20.05
CA LEU A 186 -15.41 -21.37 21.00
C LEU A 186 -15.96 -20.04 20.46
N VAL A 187 -15.46 -19.58 19.30
CA VAL A 187 -15.96 -18.40 18.59
C VAL A 187 -16.99 -18.80 17.54
N THR A 188 -16.67 -19.79 16.70
CA THR A 188 -17.46 -20.07 15.49
C THR A 188 -18.34 -21.31 15.58
N ASN A 189 -17.98 -22.28 16.42
CA ASN A 189 -18.52 -23.65 16.35
C ASN A 189 -19.36 -24.03 17.57
N LEU A 190 -19.87 -23.04 18.33
CA LEU A 190 -20.73 -23.28 19.50
C LEU A 190 -22.09 -23.92 19.16
N SER A 191 -22.47 -24.00 17.89
CA SER A 191 -23.63 -24.79 17.46
C SER A 191 -23.37 -26.30 17.51
N ASP A 192 -22.09 -26.73 17.47
CA ASP A 192 -21.71 -28.11 17.71
C ASP A 192 -21.82 -28.43 19.21
N PRO A 193 -22.61 -29.44 19.63
CA PRO A 193 -22.77 -29.81 21.03
C PRO A 193 -21.46 -30.10 21.77
N LYS A 194 -20.44 -30.64 21.09
CA LYS A 194 -19.13 -30.93 21.68
C LYS A 194 -18.39 -29.64 22.04
N CYS A 195 -18.40 -28.66 21.14
CA CYS A 195 -17.79 -27.35 21.37
C CYS A 195 -18.59 -26.50 22.38
N ALA A 196 -19.92 -26.59 22.34
CA ALA A 196 -20.78 -25.97 23.35
C ALA A 196 -20.50 -26.54 24.75
N ALA A 197 -20.26 -27.85 24.87
CA ALA A 197 -19.86 -28.50 26.11
C ALA A 197 -18.45 -28.05 26.56
N ALA A 198 -17.50 -27.93 25.62
CA ALA A 198 -16.15 -27.44 25.93
C ALA A 198 -16.16 -25.99 26.45
N ASN A 199 -17.01 -25.14 25.87
CA ASN A 199 -17.21 -23.77 26.31
C ASN A 199 -17.89 -23.70 27.70
N SER A 200 -19.05 -24.33 27.84
CA SER A 200 -19.88 -24.24 29.06
C SER A 200 -19.26 -24.91 30.28
N SER A 201 -18.42 -25.94 30.08
CA SER A 201 -17.65 -26.56 31.16
C SER A 201 -16.44 -25.73 31.61
N GLY A 202 -15.99 -24.77 30.80
CA GLY A 202 -14.77 -23.99 31.04
C GLY A 202 -13.46 -24.77 30.92
N ILE A 203 -13.50 -26.03 30.48
CA ILE A 203 -12.34 -26.94 30.49
C ILE A 203 -11.25 -26.48 29.51
N TYR A 204 -11.61 -26.03 28.30
CA TYR A 204 -10.62 -25.51 27.34
C TYR A 204 -9.83 -24.35 27.94
N ILE A 205 -10.53 -23.32 28.44
CA ILE A 205 -9.90 -22.14 29.05
C ILE A 205 -9.01 -22.54 30.24
N ALA A 206 -9.49 -23.43 31.11
CA ALA A 206 -8.72 -23.90 32.26
C ALA A 206 -7.47 -24.71 31.86
N GLY A 207 -7.55 -25.50 30.79
CA GLY A 207 -6.42 -26.24 30.22
C GLY A 207 -5.37 -25.31 29.60
N PHE A 208 -5.79 -24.38 28.75
CA PHE A 208 -4.94 -23.35 28.16
C PHE A 208 -4.21 -22.53 29.22
N GLN A 209 -4.95 -21.99 30.21
CA GLN A 209 -4.35 -21.20 31.28
C GLN A 209 -3.33 -22.01 32.10
N TYR A 210 -3.61 -23.29 32.35
CA TYR A 210 -2.69 -24.15 33.08
C TYR A 210 -1.40 -24.40 32.30
N ALA A 211 -1.49 -24.71 31.00
CA ALA A 211 -0.33 -24.89 30.13
C ALA A 211 0.53 -23.62 30.10
N LEU A 212 -0.07 -22.45 29.86
CA LEU A 212 0.65 -21.18 29.83
C LEU A 212 1.31 -20.86 31.17
N ASN A 213 0.60 -21.01 32.30
CA ASN A 213 1.18 -20.76 33.62
C ASN A 213 2.41 -21.64 33.91
N LYS A 214 2.39 -22.91 33.47
CA LYS A 214 3.48 -23.86 33.71
C LYS A 214 4.65 -23.63 32.77
N LEU A 215 4.39 -23.40 31.50
CA LEU A 215 5.41 -23.26 30.47
C LEU A 215 6.09 -21.89 30.53
N HIS A 216 5.34 -20.79 30.71
CA HIS A 216 5.90 -19.45 30.86
C HIS A 216 6.80 -19.29 32.11
N ALA A 217 6.58 -20.12 33.14
CA ALA A 217 7.45 -20.12 34.32
C ALA A 217 8.89 -20.61 34.03
N ILE A 218 9.13 -21.18 32.84
CA ILE A 218 10.44 -21.69 32.41
C ILE A 218 11.09 -20.63 31.49
N PRO A 219 12.19 -19.97 31.91
CA PRO A 219 12.66 -18.74 31.25
C PRO A 219 13.02 -18.87 29.76
N ASN A 220 13.42 -20.07 29.30
CA ASN A 220 13.82 -20.34 27.92
C ASN A 220 12.70 -20.99 27.08
N VAL A 221 11.45 -21.01 27.57
CA VAL A 221 10.26 -21.46 26.83
C VAL A 221 9.49 -20.26 26.30
N TYR A 222 9.14 -20.29 25.02
CA TYR A 222 8.43 -19.25 24.28
C TYR A 222 7.10 -19.78 23.75
N ASN A 223 5.98 -19.26 24.26
CA ASN A 223 4.63 -19.73 23.96
C ASN A 223 3.99 -18.93 22.81
N TYR A 224 3.68 -19.63 21.73
CA TYR A 224 2.87 -19.12 20.62
C TYR A 224 1.51 -19.81 20.62
N LEU A 225 0.43 -19.06 20.85
CA LEU A 225 -0.92 -19.62 20.81
C LEU A 225 -1.38 -19.80 19.37
N ASP A 226 -1.88 -20.99 19.04
CA ASP A 226 -2.57 -21.18 17.77
C ASP A 226 -3.79 -20.25 17.69
N ILE A 227 -4.05 -19.67 16.52
CA ILE A 227 -5.23 -18.84 16.25
C ILE A 227 -5.86 -19.16 14.90
N GLY A 228 -5.87 -20.45 14.54
CA GLY A 228 -6.47 -20.93 13.30
C GLY A 228 -5.81 -20.33 12.05
N HIS A 229 -6.61 -19.97 11.06
CA HIS A 229 -6.14 -19.42 9.79
C HIS A 229 -7.16 -18.46 9.19
N SER A 230 -6.77 -17.73 8.14
CA SER A 230 -7.60 -16.69 7.54
C SER A 230 -8.92 -17.22 6.97
N GLY A 231 -8.95 -18.47 6.49
CA GLY A 231 -10.15 -19.15 6.01
C GLY A 231 -11.16 -19.54 7.09
N TRP A 232 -10.82 -19.33 8.37
CA TRP A 232 -11.69 -19.63 9.51
C TRP A 232 -12.04 -18.36 10.29
N LEU A 233 -11.03 -17.62 10.72
CA LEU A 233 -11.20 -16.42 11.56
C LEU A 233 -11.02 -15.11 10.80
N GLY A 234 -10.90 -15.13 9.47
CA GLY A 234 -10.64 -13.93 8.67
C GLY A 234 -11.80 -12.94 8.57
N TRP A 235 -13.05 -13.36 8.81
CA TRP A 235 -14.18 -12.43 8.88
C TRP A 235 -14.06 -11.53 10.11
N ASP A 236 -14.42 -10.25 9.97
CA ASP A 236 -14.26 -9.26 11.04
C ASP A 236 -14.92 -9.65 12.37
N ASP A 237 -16.11 -10.25 12.33
CA ASP A 237 -16.80 -10.67 13.56
C ASP A 237 -16.12 -11.87 14.22
N ASN A 238 -15.66 -12.85 13.43
CA ASN A 238 -14.89 -13.99 13.94
C ASN A 238 -13.55 -13.53 14.50
N ARG A 239 -12.82 -12.67 13.78
CA ARG A 239 -11.51 -12.13 14.17
C ARG A 239 -11.59 -11.36 15.47
N ARG A 240 -12.52 -10.40 15.58
CA ARG A 240 -12.72 -9.61 16.81
C ARG A 240 -13.23 -10.46 17.97
N GLY A 241 -14.09 -11.43 17.69
CA GLY A 241 -14.56 -12.41 18.67
C GLY A 241 -13.41 -13.25 19.24
N ALA A 242 -12.52 -13.75 18.37
CA ALA A 242 -11.31 -14.44 18.77
C ALA A 242 -10.38 -13.54 19.59
N VAL A 243 -10.05 -12.34 19.12
CA VAL A 243 -9.20 -11.40 19.86
C VAL A 243 -9.75 -11.15 21.27
N THR A 244 -11.07 -10.98 21.41
CA THR A 244 -11.73 -10.83 22.71
C THR A 244 -11.58 -12.08 23.59
N LEU A 245 -11.88 -13.27 23.05
CA LEU A 245 -11.76 -14.55 23.74
C LEU A 245 -10.33 -14.79 24.24
N TYR A 246 -9.34 -14.67 23.35
CA TYR A 246 -7.94 -14.92 23.66
C TYR A 246 -7.41 -13.91 24.68
N THR A 247 -7.73 -12.62 24.53
CA THR A 247 -7.34 -11.58 25.49
C THR A 247 -7.88 -11.90 26.89
N ASN A 248 -9.14 -12.33 27.00
CA ASN A 248 -9.74 -12.66 28.29
C ASN A 248 -9.16 -13.96 28.88
N ALA A 249 -8.96 -14.98 28.06
CA ALA A 249 -8.35 -16.24 28.47
C ALA A 249 -6.94 -16.02 29.03
N VAL A 250 -6.11 -15.26 28.31
CA VAL A 250 -4.72 -15.00 28.69
C VAL A 250 -4.62 -14.05 29.88
N LYS A 251 -5.50 -13.04 30.02
CA LYS A 251 -5.57 -12.20 31.23
C LYS A 251 -5.85 -12.99 32.52
N GLY A 252 -6.46 -14.17 32.42
CA GLY A 252 -6.67 -15.07 33.57
C GLY A 252 -5.46 -15.92 33.96
N THR A 253 -4.34 -15.85 33.22
CA THR A 253 -3.07 -16.48 33.59
C THR A 253 -2.35 -15.67 34.68
N THR A 254 -1.36 -16.27 35.34
CA THR A 254 -0.63 -15.62 36.44
C THR A 254 0.24 -14.45 36.01
N ALA A 255 0.76 -14.46 34.78
CA ALA A 255 1.54 -13.36 34.20
C ALA A 255 0.71 -12.47 33.25
N GLY A 256 -0.61 -12.70 33.15
CA GLY A 256 -1.48 -11.98 32.22
C GLY A 256 -1.01 -12.12 30.77
N LEU A 257 -1.00 -11.02 30.02
CA LEU A 257 -0.60 -11.03 28.60
C LEU A 257 0.85 -11.45 28.38
N ALA A 258 1.73 -11.31 29.38
CA ALA A 258 3.13 -11.73 29.28
C ALA A 258 3.30 -13.26 29.24
N SER A 259 2.26 -14.04 29.55
CA SER A 259 2.31 -15.51 29.44
C SER A 259 2.45 -16.02 28.00
N VAL A 260 2.32 -15.12 27.02
CA VAL A 260 2.26 -15.40 25.59
C VAL A 260 3.23 -14.47 24.86
N ASP A 261 4.11 -15.07 24.08
CA ASP A 261 5.15 -14.35 23.32
C ASP A 261 4.65 -13.98 21.92
N GLY A 262 3.73 -14.78 21.38
CA GLY A 262 3.10 -14.52 20.10
C GLY A 262 1.91 -15.41 19.80
N PHE A 263 1.46 -15.32 18.55
CA PHE A 263 0.45 -16.22 18.00
C PHE A 263 0.98 -16.97 16.79
N ILE A 264 0.35 -18.08 16.43
CA ILE A 264 0.66 -18.80 15.20
C ILE A 264 -0.60 -19.03 14.38
N THR A 265 -0.50 -18.79 13.07
CA THR A 265 -1.57 -19.10 12.11
C THR A 265 -1.20 -20.24 11.18
N ASN A 266 -2.22 -20.80 10.53
CA ASN A 266 -2.11 -21.79 9.47
C ASN A 266 -1.54 -23.15 9.90
N THR A 267 -1.42 -23.42 11.21
CA THR A 267 -0.91 -24.69 11.75
C THR A 267 -1.61 -25.87 11.10
N ALA A 268 -0.85 -26.73 10.41
CA ALA A 268 -1.36 -27.88 9.67
C ALA A 268 -2.43 -27.57 8.61
N ASN A 269 -2.60 -26.33 8.17
CA ASN A 269 -3.51 -25.95 7.09
C ASN A 269 -2.73 -25.69 5.79
N THR A 270 -3.43 -25.30 4.74
CA THR A 270 -2.88 -25.06 3.41
C THR A 270 -3.22 -23.67 2.88
N THR A 271 -3.73 -22.76 3.71
CA THR A 271 -4.04 -21.39 3.25
C THR A 271 -2.76 -20.66 2.87
N PRO A 272 -2.68 -20.06 1.66
CA PRO A 272 -1.42 -19.53 1.13
C PRO A 272 -0.86 -18.42 2.01
N LEU A 273 0.46 -18.26 1.99
CA LEU A 273 1.11 -17.15 2.68
C LEU A 273 0.67 -15.81 2.06
N VAL A 274 0.62 -15.72 0.73
CA VAL A 274 0.21 -14.54 -0.04
C VAL A 274 -0.63 -15.00 -1.24
N GLU A 275 -1.72 -14.29 -1.57
CA GLU A 275 -2.45 -14.41 -2.83
C GLU A 275 -1.98 -13.34 -3.85
N PRO A 276 -0.96 -13.64 -4.67
CA PRO A 276 -0.22 -12.62 -5.43
C PRO A 276 -1.03 -11.97 -6.56
N TYR A 277 -2.14 -12.58 -6.98
CA TYR A 277 -2.98 -12.10 -8.07
C TYR A 277 -4.31 -11.53 -7.61
N LEU A 278 -4.62 -11.62 -6.31
CA LEU A 278 -5.88 -11.18 -5.70
C LEU A 278 -5.61 -10.23 -4.52
N THR A 279 -4.64 -9.32 -4.67
CA THR A 279 -4.09 -8.48 -3.58
C THR A 279 -5.03 -7.38 -3.05
N ASN A 280 -6.21 -7.19 -3.66
CA ASN A 280 -7.19 -6.21 -3.19
C ASN A 280 -8.57 -6.88 -3.08
N PRO A 281 -8.97 -7.34 -1.88
CA PRO A 281 -10.26 -7.97 -1.62
C PRO A 281 -11.48 -7.11 -2.02
N ASN A 282 -11.31 -5.78 -2.10
CA ASN A 282 -12.35 -4.83 -2.48
C ASN A 282 -12.32 -4.44 -3.97
N LEU A 283 -11.44 -5.06 -4.78
CA LEU A 283 -11.45 -4.89 -6.22
C LEU A 283 -12.84 -5.23 -6.76
N SER A 284 -13.44 -4.31 -7.52
CA SER A 284 -14.80 -4.48 -8.06
C SER A 284 -14.76 -5.09 -9.46
N ILE A 285 -15.44 -6.22 -9.63
CA ILE A 285 -15.73 -6.83 -10.93
C ILE A 285 -17.25 -6.74 -11.14
N ASN A 286 -17.68 -5.99 -12.15
CA ASN A 286 -19.11 -5.69 -12.42
C ASN A 286 -19.90 -5.19 -11.20
N GLY A 287 -19.29 -4.32 -10.40
CA GLY A 287 -19.96 -3.68 -9.25
C GLY A 287 -20.01 -4.54 -7.99
N GLN A 288 -19.38 -5.72 -7.98
CA GLN A 288 -19.26 -6.58 -6.79
C GLN A 288 -17.78 -6.74 -6.40
N PRO A 289 -17.43 -6.60 -5.10
CA PRO A 289 -16.05 -6.79 -4.67
C PRO A 289 -15.66 -8.28 -4.75
N ILE A 290 -14.43 -8.60 -5.17
CA ILE A 290 -14.01 -10.00 -5.36
C ILE A 290 -14.09 -10.86 -4.08
N ARG A 291 -14.04 -10.25 -2.89
CA ARG A 291 -14.27 -10.96 -1.63
C ARG A 291 -15.67 -11.56 -1.50
N SER A 292 -16.67 -11.05 -2.23
CA SER A 292 -18.02 -11.63 -2.23
C SER A 292 -18.16 -12.88 -3.12
N SER A 293 -17.08 -13.32 -3.79
CA SER A 293 -17.06 -14.58 -4.53
C SER A 293 -17.39 -15.78 -3.64
N LYS A 294 -17.87 -16.87 -4.24
CA LYS A 294 -18.23 -18.11 -3.53
C LYS A 294 -17.06 -18.72 -2.75
N TYR A 295 -15.83 -18.48 -3.17
CA TYR A 295 -14.65 -19.06 -2.52
C TYR A 295 -14.26 -18.31 -1.23
N TYR A 296 -14.48 -16.99 -1.19
CA TYR A 296 -14.09 -16.15 -0.06
C TYR A 296 -15.27 -15.72 0.82
N GLU A 297 -16.50 -15.76 0.33
CA GLU A 297 -17.72 -15.59 1.13
C GLU A 297 -17.71 -14.32 2.02
N TRP A 298 -17.31 -13.19 1.42
CA TRP A 298 -17.14 -11.87 2.03
C TRP A 298 -15.93 -11.71 2.97
N ASN A 299 -15.14 -12.76 3.20
CA ASN A 299 -13.93 -12.72 4.01
C ASN A 299 -12.90 -11.75 3.39
N PRO A 300 -12.46 -10.71 4.11
CA PRO A 300 -11.48 -9.77 3.59
C PRO A 300 -10.04 -10.30 3.62
N ASN A 301 -9.75 -11.41 4.31
CA ASN A 301 -8.42 -11.96 4.45
C ASN A 301 -8.25 -13.21 3.57
N PHE A 302 -7.63 -13.02 2.40
CA PHE A 302 -7.45 -14.08 1.41
C PHE A 302 -6.25 -14.98 1.72
N ASP A 303 -5.24 -14.44 2.39
CA ASP A 303 -4.01 -15.10 2.74
C ASP A 303 -3.58 -14.84 4.20
N GLU A 304 -2.52 -15.52 4.62
CA GLU A 304 -2.05 -15.48 6.00
C GLU A 304 -1.29 -14.20 6.35
N THR A 305 -0.65 -13.52 5.39
CA THR A 305 0.04 -12.26 5.66
C THR A 305 -0.91 -11.11 5.95
N ASP A 306 -2.01 -11.02 5.20
CA ASP A 306 -3.07 -10.04 5.46
C ASP A 306 -3.77 -10.34 6.80
N PHE A 307 -4.03 -11.62 7.06
CA PHE A 307 -4.69 -12.04 8.30
C PHE A 307 -3.87 -11.78 9.55
N THR A 308 -2.56 -12.08 9.54
CA THR A 308 -1.66 -11.78 10.66
C THR A 308 -1.53 -10.28 10.89
N ALA A 309 -1.46 -9.46 9.84
CA ALA A 309 -1.47 -8.00 9.96
C ALA A 309 -2.78 -7.48 10.60
N ALA A 310 -3.91 -8.05 10.18
CA ALA A 310 -5.22 -7.72 10.74
C ALA A 310 -5.33 -8.15 12.22
N LEU A 311 -4.86 -9.35 12.57
CA LEU A 311 -4.81 -9.80 13.97
C LEU A 311 -3.92 -8.93 14.84
N TYR A 312 -2.72 -8.59 14.37
CA TYR A 312 -1.80 -7.71 15.10
C TYR A 312 -2.46 -6.37 15.45
N ALA A 313 -3.13 -5.75 14.48
CA ALA A 313 -3.84 -4.49 14.68
C ALA A 313 -4.93 -4.61 15.76
N ASP A 314 -5.74 -5.66 15.71
CA ASP A 314 -6.82 -5.89 16.67
C ASP A 314 -6.29 -6.23 18.08
N PHE A 315 -5.25 -7.05 18.20
CA PHE A 315 -4.63 -7.38 19.48
C PHE A 315 -3.97 -6.17 20.13
N THR A 316 -3.25 -5.36 19.34
CA THR A 316 -2.68 -4.10 19.83
C THR A 316 -3.78 -3.18 20.34
N ALA A 317 -4.91 -3.07 19.61
CA ALA A 317 -6.07 -2.31 20.06
C ALA A 317 -6.72 -2.88 21.34
N ALA A 318 -6.62 -4.20 21.56
CA ALA A 318 -7.08 -4.88 22.78
C ALA A 318 -6.10 -4.78 23.97
N GLY A 319 -4.96 -4.09 23.80
CA GLY A 319 -3.98 -3.81 24.85
C GLY A 319 -2.81 -4.79 24.95
N TRP A 320 -2.59 -5.61 23.91
CA TRP A 320 -1.38 -6.43 23.80
C TRP A 320 -0.14 -5.57 23.51
N PRO A 321 1.06 -5.99 23.96
CA PRO A 321 2.26 -5.21 23.73
C PRO A 321 2.64 -5.18 22.24
N SER A 322 3.28 -4.09 21.79
CA SER A 322 3.73 -3.94 20.40
C SER A 322 4.86 -4.91 20.01
N THR A 323 5.42 -5.63 20.99
CA THR A 323 6.38 -6.72 20.82
C THR A 323 5.72 -8.02 20.37
N LEU A 324 4.39 -8.08 20.34
CA LEU A 324 3.66 -9.29 19.92
C LEU A 324 4.06 -9.71 18.51
N GLY A 325 4.59 -10.92 18.39
CA GLY A 325 4.99 -11.52 17.11
C GLY A 325 4.03 -12.61 16.63
N PHE A 326 4.13 -12.94 15.34
CA PHE A 326 3.37 -14.00 14.69
C PHE A 326 4.29 -15.06 14.06
N LEU A 327 3.88 -16.31 14.15
CA LEU A 327 4.39 -17.39 13.30
C LEU A 327 3.35 -17.73 12.24
N VAL A 328 3.82 -18.20 11.09
CA VAL A 328 2.95 -18.79 10.07
C VAL A 328 3.49 -20.16 9.68
N ASP A 329 2.66 -21.19 9.82
CA ASP A 329 3.00 -22.52 9.30
C ASP A 329 2.95 -22.50 7.76
N THR A 330 4.11 -22.75 7.16
CA THR A 330 4.33 -22.74 5.71
C THR A 330 4.65 -24.13 5.17
N GLY A 331 4.49 -25.18 5.97
CA GLY A 331 4.87 -26.54 5.58
C GLY A 331 4.18 -27.03 4.30
N ARG A 332 2.95 -26.58 4.02
CA ARG A 332 2.11 -27.14 2.93
C ARG A 332 1.30 -26.10 2.14
N ASN A 333 1.63 -24.82 2.22
CA ASN A 333 0.83 -23.75 1.66
C ASN A 333 1.43 -23.06 0.41
N GLY A 334 2.37 -23.69 -0.29
CA GLY A 334 3.04 -23.10 -1.45
C GLY A 334 2.12 -22.96 -2.67
N TRP A 335 1.28 -23.97 -2.94
CA TRP A 335 0.43 -24.04 -4.14
C TRP A 335 1.18 -23.76 -5.44
N GLY A 336 2.27 -24.48 -5.64
CA GLY A 336 3.04 -24.48 -6.88
C GLY A 336 2.52 -25.48 -7.90
N GLY A 337 3.46 -26.08 -8.63
CA GLY A 337 3.16 -27.04 -9.68
C GLY A 337 2.51 -26.39 -10.91
N VAL A 338 2.09 -27.24 -11.85
CA VAL A 338 1.58 -26.83 -13.16
C VAL A 338 0.24 -26.08 -13.11
N ASN A 339 -0.49 -26.20 -11.99
CA ASN A 339 -1.81 -25.60 -11.80
C ASN A 339 -1.77 -24.25 -11.09
N ARG A 340 -0.58 -23.75 -10.71
CA ARG A 340 -0.42 -22.42 -10.15
C ARG A 340 -0.74 -21.37 -11.23
N PRO A 341 -1.69 -20.44 -10.99
CA PRO A 341 -2.01 -19.41 -11.96
C PRO A 341 -0.85 -18.44 -12.17
N ALA A 342 -0.86 -17.73 -13.31
CA ALA A 342 0.11 -16.68 -13.63
C ALA A 342 -0.49 -15.26 -13.56
N GLY A 343 -1.78 -15.15 -13.23
CA GLY A 343 -2.56 -13.92 -13.20
C GLY A 343 -4.04 -14.20 -12.98
N ALA A 344 -4.85 -13.15 -12.81
CA ALA A 344 -6.30 -13.23 -12.65
C ALA A 344 -7.02 -12.58 -13.85
N SER A 345 -8.06 -13.25 -14.36
CA SER A 345 -8.88 -12.78 -15.48
C SER A 345 -10.30 -13.35 -15.39
N GLY A 346 -11.31 -12.55 -15.70
CA GLY A 346 -12.69 -13.00 -15.70
C GLY A 346 -13.66 -11.84 -15.84
N SER A 347 -14.81 -12.11 -16.45
CA SER A 347 -15.87 -11.12 -16.61
C SER A 347 -16.88 -11.12 -15.45
N ASP A 348 -16.75 -12.03 -14.49
CA ASP A 348 -17.54 -12.09 -13.26
C ASP A 348 -16.65 -12.46 -12.07
N ILE A 349 -17.12 -12.21 -10.84
CA ILE A 349 -16.31 -12.36 -9.63
C ILE A 349 -15.81 -13.79 -9.41
N ASP A 350 -16.63 -14.81 -9.66
CA ASP A 350 -16.26 -16.21 -9.39
C ASP A 350 -15.25 -16.69 -10.42
N THR A 351 -15.45 -16.36 -11.70
CA THR A 351 -14.48 -16.68 -12.77
C THR A 351 -13.14 -15.95 -12.52
N TYR A 352 -13.19 -14.67 -12.18
CA TYR A 352 -11.99 -13.88 -11.89
C TYR A 352 -11.20 -14.47 -10.72
N VAL A 353 -11.86 -14.71 -9.59
CA VAL A 353 -11.23 -15.30 -8.39
C VAL A 353 -10.69 -16.69 -8.68
N ASN A 354 -11.48 -17.59 -9.30
CA ASN A 354 -11.03 -18.95 -9.59
C ASN A 354 -9.86 -19.02 -10.57
N SER A 355 -9.73 -18.03 -11.47
CA SER A 355 -8.57 -17.92 -12.36
C SER A 355 -7.31 -17.43 -11.64
N GLY A 356 -7.46 -16.56 -10.63
CA GLY A 356 -6.36 -15.87 -9.96
C GLY A 356 -5.85 -16.53 -8.68
N ARG A 357 -6.73 -17.21 -7.93
CA ARG A 357 -6.37 -17.80 -6.63
C ARG A 357 -5.34 -18.92 -6.79
N ILE A 358 -4.28 -18.87 -5.99
CA ILE A 358 -3.29 -19.94 -5.95
C ILE A 358 -3.78 -21.10 -5.10
N ASP A 359 -4.55 -20.85 -4.04
CA ASP A 359 -5.20 -21.91 -3.29
C ASP A 359 -6.18 -22.65 -4.20
N ARG A 360 -5.97 -23.94 -4.47
CA ARG A 360 -6.77 -24.73 -5.42
C ARG A 360 -7.79 -25.63 -4.76
N ARG A 361 -8.01 -25.51 -3.44
CA ARG A 361 -9.09 -26.23 -2.76
C ARG A 361 -10.45 -25.89 -3.38
N ALA A 362 -11.42 -26.79 -3.24
CA ALA A 362 -12.79 -26.51 -3.63
C ALA A 362 -13.47 -25.54 -2.66
N HIS A 363 -13.06 -25.57 -1.39
CA HIS A 363 -13.56 -24.71 -0.32
C HIS A 363 -12.47 -24.50 0.75
N ARG A 364 -12.42 -23.32 1.39
CA ARG A 364 -11.35 -22.95 2.34
C ARG A 364 -11.38 -23.75 3.65
N GLY A 365 -12.54 -24.32 3.99
CA GLY A 365 -12.71 -25.20 5.16
C GLY A 365 -12.20 -26.63 4.97
N LEU A 366 -11.72 -26.99 3.77
CA LEU A 366 -11.16 -28.32 3.52
C LEU A 366 -9.73 -28.38 4.07
N TRP A 367 -9.51 -29.22 5.08
CA TRP A 367 -8.25 -29.27 5.83
C TRP A 367 -7.49 -30.59 5.67
N CYS A 368 -8.19 -31.71 5.44
CA CYS A 368 -7.56 -33.02 5.49
C CYS A 368 -6.93 -33.41 4.15
N ASN A 369 -5.63 -33.67 4.16
CA ASN A 369 -4.87 -34.26 3.06
C ASN A 369 -5.14 -33.63 1.69
N ASN A 370 -5.16 -32.29 1.62
CA ASN A 370 -5.60 -31.56 0.43
C ASN A 370 -4.80 -31.94 -0.83
N ASN A 371 -5.50 -32.46 -1.84
CA ASN A 371 -4.92 -32.71 -3.16
C ASN A 371 -4.55 -31.39 -3.86
N GLY A 372 -3.42 -31.36 -4.55
CA GLY A 372 -2.88 -30.20 -5.26
C GLY A 372 -2.08 -29.22 -4.39
N ALA A 373 -2.05 -29.40 -3.07
CA ALA A 373 -1.20 -28.60 -2.17
C ALA A 373 0.29 -28.80 -2.49
N GLY A 374 1.13 -27.94 -1.92
CA GLY A 374 2.58 -27.94 -2.16
C GLY A 374 3.36 -27.36 -1.00
N ILE A 375 4.61 -27.79 -0.80
CA ILE A 375 5.49 -27.21 0.23
C ILE A 375 5.63 -25.71 0.00
N GLY A 376 5.44 -24.91 1.06
CA GLY A 376 5.57 -23.46 1.02
C GLY A 376 7.00 -22.97 1.17
N LEU A 377 7.16 -21.73 1.61
CA LEU A 377 8.47 -21.18 1.92
C LEU A 377 9.17 -22.02 3.00
N PRO A 378 10.49 -22.25 2.89
CA PRO A 378 11.23 -22.92 3.96
C PRO A 378 11.25 -22.05 5.22
N PRO A 379 11.48 -22.65 6.40
CA PRO A 379 11.54 -21.91 7.65
C PRO A 379 12.54 -20.76 7.60
N GLN A 380 12.10 -19.57 8.02
CA GLN A 380 12.84 -18.31 7.91
C GLN A 380 12.60 -17.45 9.13
N ASN A 381 13.67 -16.96 9.74
CA ASN A 381 13.59 -15.96 10.80
C ASN A 381 13.32 -14.56 10.22
N ALA A 382 12.41 -13.82 10.82
CA ALA A 382 12.05 -12.44 10.51
C ALA A 382 11.98 -12.15 8.99
N PRO A 383 11.05 -12.81 8.27
CA PRO A 383 10.99 -12.73 6.82
C PRO A 383 10.78 -11.29 6.35
N ALA A 384 11.64 -10.81 5.44
CA ALA A 384 11.54 -9.47 4.87
C ALA A 384 10.32 -9.37 3.93
N GLY A 385 9.76 -8.16 3.82
CA GLY A 385 8.63 -7.87 2.91
C GLY A 385 7.25 -7.92 3.57
N TYR A 386 7.15 -8.33 4.84
CA TYR A 386 5.89 -8.49 5.57
C TYR A 386 5.86 -7.66 6.87
N ALA A 387 6.38 -6.44 6.83
CA ALA A 387 6.57 -5.62 8.04
C ALA A 387 5.26 -5.38 8.81
N ALA A 388 4.12 -5.23 8.10
CA ALA A 388 2.81 -5.03 8.71
C ALA A 388 2.25 -6.29 9.39
N SER A 389 2.78 -7.47 9.05
CA SER A 389 2.32 -8.77 9.56
C SER A 389 3.02 -9.19 10.86
N HIS A 390 4.07 -8.47 11.28
CA HIS A 390 4.80 -8.74 12.53
C HIS A 390 5.24 -10.21 12.67
N ILE A 391 5.73 -10.80 11.58
CA ILE A 391 6.10 -12.22 11.55
C ILE A 391 7.49 -12.40 12.18
N ASP A 392 7.55 -13.14 13.28
CA ASP A 392 8.78 -13.56 13.94
C ASP A 392 9.53 -14.61 13.12
N ALA A 393 8.80 -15.60 12.61
CA ALA A 393 9.34 -16.61 11.72
C ALA A 393 8.26 -17.30 10.87
N LEU A 394 8.65 -17.71 9.67
CA LEU A 394 7.97 -18.78 8.95
C LEU A 394 8.50 -20.11 9.50
N VAL A 395 7.59 -21.02 9.82
CA VAL A 395 7.92 -22.30 10.45
C VAL A 395 7.23 -23.44 9.71
N TRP A 396 7.76 -24.65 9.81
CA TRP A 396 7.05 -25.86 9.40
C TRP A 396 6.60 -26.58 10.66
N VAL A 397 5.35 -26.33 11.06
CA VAL A 397 4.80 -26.96 12.26
C VAL A 397 4.30 -28.34 11.90
N LYS A 398 3.42 -28.47 10.91
CA LYS A 398 3.07 -29.77 10.35
C LYS A 398 4.22 -30.28 9.47
N PRO A 399 4.87 -31.41 9.82
CA PRO A 399 5.95 -31.95 8.99
C PRO A 399 5.39 -32.38 7.62
N PRO A 400 5.89 -31.81 6.50
CA PRO A 400 5.34 -32.12 5.18
C PRO A 400 5.48 -33.61 4.85
N GLY A 401 4.37 -34.27 4.54
CA GLY A 401 4.32 -35.71 4.25
C GLY A 401 3.73 -36.56 5.39
N GLU A 402 3.51 -36.00 6.58
CA GLU A 402 2.68 -36.67 7.59
C GLU A 402 1.19 -36.46 7.30
N SER A 403 0.42 -37.55 7.31
CA SER A 403 -1.04 -37.53 7.08
C SER A 403 -1.78 -36.69 8.12
N ASP A 404 -2.87 -36.06 7.71
CA ASP A 404 -3.82 -35.37 8.59
C ASP A 404 -4.81 -36.33 9.25
N GLY A 405 -5.06 -37.49 8.62
CA GLY A 405 -6.04 -38.46 9.07
C GLY A 405 -6.24 -39.56 8.04
N ALA A 406 -6.75 -40.71 8.49
CA ALA A 406 -6.96 -41.85 7.61
C ALA A 406 -8.15 -41.60 6.68
N SER A 407 -8.00 -41.93 5.40
CA SER A 407 -9.09 -41.75 4.42
C SER A 407 -10.23 -42.77 4.56
N LYS A 408 -10.04 -43.76 5.44
CA LYS A 408 -10.99 -44.81 5.82
C LYS A 408 -10.57 -45.36 7.17
N PHE A 409 -11.45 -46.11 7.84
CA PHE A 409 -11.09 -46.77 9.09
C PHE A 409 -9.91 -47.74 8.90
N ILE A 410 -8.88 -47.59 9.74
CA ILE A 410 -7.70 -48.47 9.79
C ILE A 410 -7.59 -48.99 11.23
N PRO A 411 -7.69 -50.31 11.48
CA PRO A 411 -7.44 -50.87 12.81
C PRO A 411 -6.06 -50.47 13.32
N ASN A 412 -5.98 -49.94 14.54
CA ASN A 412 -4.75 -49.46 15.14
C ASN A 412 -4.78 -49.56 16.66
N ASP A 413 -3.61 -49.54 17.27
CA ASP A 413 -3.36 -49.55 18.71
C ASP A 413 -3.13 -48.14 19.29
N GLU A 414 -3.32 -47.11 18.46
CA GLU A 414 -3.11 -45.70 18.80
C GLU A 414 -4.39 -44.97 19.22
N GLY A 415 -5.55 -45.61 19.08
CA GLY A 415 -6.87 -45.00 19.35
C GLY A 415 -7.31 -43.98 18.29
N LYS A 416 -6.62 -43.90 17.14
CA LYS A 416 -6.91 -42.93 16.08
C LYS A 416 -8.12 -43.37 15.25
N LEU A 417 -9.01 -42.44 14.96
CA LEU A 417 -10.23 -42.61 14.20
C LEU A 417 -10.07 -42.13 12.75
N ALA A 418 -11.03 -42.47 11.90
CA ALA A 418 -11.13 -41.93 10.54
C ALA A 418 -12.21 -40.83 10.54
N ASP A 419 -11.80 -39.59 10.29
CA ASP A 419 -12.71 -38.46 10.13
C ASP A 419 -13.26 -38.43 8.70
N PRO A 420 -14.58 -38.33 8.49
CA PRO A 420 -15.17 -38.19 7.16
C PRO A 420 -14.58 -37.06 6.31
N ASN A 421 -14.06 -35.98 6.90
CA ASN A 421 -13.37 -34.93 6.13
C ASN A 421 -12.08 -35.40 5.45
N CYS A 422 -11.54 -36.55 5.85
CA CYS A 422 -10.41 -37.21 5.21
C CYS A 422 -10.82 -38.24 4.14
N ASP A 423 -12.11 -38.57 4.03
CA ASP A 423 -12.62 -39.49 3.03
C ASP A 423 -12.80 -38.74 1.69
N PRO A 424 -12.10 -39.15 0.60
CA PRO A 424 -12.21 -38.51 -0.71
C PRO A 424 -13.62 -38.58 -1.32
N THR A 425 -14.47 -39.48 -0.84
CA THR A 425 -15.84 -39.69 -1.32
C THR A 425 -16.90 -38.98 -0.48
N TYR A 426 -16.52 -38.45 0.68
CA TYR A 426 -17.43 -37.72 1.54
C TYR A 426 -17.77 -36.35 0.96
N THR A 427 -19.05 -36.02 0.96
CA THR A 427 -19.57 -34.68 0.64
C THR A 427 -20.09 -34.05 1.91
N ASN A 428 -19.57 -32.87 2.25
CA ASN A 428 -19.96 -32.16 3.46
C ASN A 428 -21.40 -31.62 3.38
N ALA A 429 -21.87 -31.01 4.47
CA ALA A 429 -23.22 -30.45 4.56
C ALA A 429 -23.51 -29.38 3.48
N ASP A 430 -22.49 -28.72 2.96
CA ASP A 430 -22.57 -27.67 1.93
C ASP A 430 -22.52 -28.23 0.49
N GLY A 431 -22.51 -29.55 0.33
CA GLY A 431 -22.47 -30.20 -0.99
C GLY A 431 -21.08 -30.22 -1.62
N VAL A 432 -20.01 -29.97 -0.84
CA VAL A 432 -18.63 -29.92 -1.32
C VAL A 432 -17.90 -31.23 -0.98
N LEU A 433 -17.27 -31.86 -1.98
CA LEU A 433 -16.37 -32.99 -1.77
C LEU A 433 -15.11 -32.55 -1.00
N THR A 434 -14.61 -33.42 -0.14
CA THR A 434 -13.46 -33.11 0.74
C THR A 434 -12.19 -32.70 -0.01
N GLY A 435 -11.99 -33.23 -1.22
CA GLY A 435 -10.75 -33.08 -1.97
C GLY A 435 -9.54 -33.72 -1.29
N ALA A 436 -9.77 -34.59 -0.29
CA ALA A 436 -8.75 -35.36 0.39
C ALA A 436 -8.11 -36.37 -0.57
N MET A 437 -6.83 -36.65 -0.40
CA MET A 437 -6.16 -37.73 -1.15
C MET A 437 -6.62 -39.12 -0.66
N PRO A 438 -6.83 -40.09 -1.57
CA PRO A 438 -7.19 -41.45 -1.21
C PRO A 438 -6.04 -42.20 -0.53
N ASP A 439 -6.36 -43.30 0.14
CA ASP A 439 -5.42 -44.22 0.79
C ASP A 439 -4.48 -43.56 1.81
N ALA A 440 -4.94 -42.46 2.42
CA ALA A 440 -4.21 -41.79 3.47
C ALA A 440 -4.11 -42.67 4.73
N PRO A 441 -2.91 -42.77 5.36
CA PRO A 441 -2.73 -43.49 6.61
C PRO A 441 -3.25 -42.68 7.81
N LEU A 442 -3.14 -43.24 9.01
CA LEU A 442 -3.52 -42.56 10.27
C LEU A 442 -2.85 -41.18 10.40
N ALA A 443 -3.49 -40.28 11.14
CA ALA A 443 -2.93 -38.96 11.43
C ALA A 443 -1.50 -39.07 12.01
N GLY A 444 -0.56 -38.29 11.48
CA GLY A 444 0.85 -38.29 11.88
C GLY A 444 1.68 -39.45 11.32
N HIS A 445 1.09 -40.37 10.54
CA HIS A 445 1.85 -41.41 9.83
C HIS A 445 2.33 -40.90 8.48
N TRP A 446 3.41 -41.50 7.98
CA TRP A 446 4.03 -41.09 6.71
C TRP A 446 3.14 -41.42 5.51
N PHE A 447 2.75 -40.38 4.77
CA PHE A 447 1.95 -40.47 3.56
C PHE A 447 2.82 -40.18 2.33
N HIS A 448 3.39 -41.26 1.78
CA HIS A 448 4.32 -41.20 0.65
C HIS A 448 3.80 -40.40 -0.55
N ASP A 449 2.58 -40.70 -1.02
CA ASP A 449 2.04 -40.09 -2.24
C ASP A 449 1.74 -38.60 -2.05
N GLN A 450 1.22 -38.23 -0.87
CA GLN A 450 1.08 -36.81 -0.52
C GLN A 450 2.44 -36.12 -0.44
N PHE A 451 3.44 -36.73 0.19
CA PHE A 451 4.78 -36.14 0.25
C PHE A 451 5.37 -35.90 -1.14
N VAL A 452 5.27 -36.86 -2.06
CA VAL A 452 5.70 -36.72 -3.45
C VAL A 452 4.99 -35.54 -4.12
N MET A 453 3.66 -35.46 -4.00
CA MET A 453 2.86 -34.35 -4.53
C MET A 453 3.29 -33.01 -3.93
N LEU A 454 3.47 -32.94 -2.62
CA LEU A 454 3.88 -31.75 -1.90
C LEU A 454 5.24 -31.22 -2.38
N VAL A 455 6.20 -32.12 -2.65
CA VAL A 455 7.54 -31.78 -3.19
C VAL A 455 7.44 -31.28 -4.64
N GLN A 456 6.62 -31.94 -5.47
CA GLN A 456 6.43 -31.57 -6.87
C GLN A 456 5.74 -30.21 -7.03
N ASN A 457 4.78 -29.92 -6.15
CA ASN A 457 4.01 -28.68 -6.14
C ASN A 457 4.61 -27.62 -5.22
N ALA A 458 5.85 -27.76 -4.77
CA ALA A 458 6.47 -26.78 -3.88
C ALA A 458 6.57 -25.40 -4.55
N TYR A 459 6.29 -24.34 -3.79
CA TYR A 459 6.49 -22.96 -4.20
C TYR A 459 7.03 -22.11 -3.04
N PRO A 460 8.25 -21.54 -3.17
CA PRO A 460 9.16 -21.67 -4.32
C PRO A 460 9.60 -23.13 -4.54
N ALA A 461 10.03 -23.44 -5.77
CA ALA A 461 10.50 -24.78 -6.09
C ALA A 461 11.69 -25.17 -5.20
N ILE A 462 11.66 -26.39 -4.65
CA ILE A 462 12.75 -26.90 -3.83
C ILE A 462 14.01 -27.04 -4.69
N PRO A 463 15.16 -26.51 -4.24
CA PRO A 463 16.43 -26.74 -4.91
C PRO A 463 16.76 -28.24 -4.91
N GLY A 464 17.10 -28.83 -6.06
CA GLY A 464 17.63 -30.20 -6.09
C GLY A 464 19.03 -30.19 -5.49
N SER A 465 19.22 -30.84 -4.33
CA SER A 465 20.54 -30.88 -3.68
C SER A 465 21.55 -31.65 -4.55
N GLY A 466 22.56 -30.93 -5.03
CA GLY A 466 23.90 -31.49 -5.20
C GLY A 466 24.68 -31.17 -3.92
N GLY A 467 25.22 -32.20 -3.27
CA GLY A 467 25.94 -32.10 -2.00
C GLY A 467 27.06 -31.04 -2.01
N GLY A 468 26.82 -29.99 -1.26
CA GLY A 468 27.73 -28.95 -0.85
C GLY A 468 26.91 -28.02 0.03
N THR A 469 27.44 -27.58 1.17
CA THR A 469 26.95 -26.38 1.86
C THR A 469 26.55 -25.36 0.80
N PRO A 470 25.33 -24.80 0.82
CA PRO A 470 24.88 -23.94 -0.25
C PRO A 470 25.99 -22.89 -0.47
N ALA A 471 26.46 -22.78 -1.71
CA ALA A 471 27.43 -21.76 -2.04
C ALA A 471 26.67 -20.44 -2.12
N VAL A 472 27.29 -19.36 -1.65
CA VAL A 472 26.78 -18.02 -1.95
C VAL A 472 26.58 -17.91 -3.47
N PRO A 473 25.49 -17.28 -3.96
CA PRO A 473 25.20 -17.24 -5.38
C PRO A 473 26.35 -16.63 -6.18
N ALA A 474 26.37 -16.88 -7.50
CA ALA A 474 27.28 -16.14 -8.37
C ALA A 474 26.95 -14.64 -8.32
N ALA A 475 27.98 -13.78 -8.32
CA ALA A 475 27.80 -12.33 -8.41
C ALA A 475 26.94 -12.00 -9.64
N PRO A 476 25.92 -11.13 -9.52
CA PRO A 476 25.12 -10.71 -10.66
C PRO A 476 25.97 -10.17 -11.80
N VAL A 477 25.69 -10.66 -13.01
CA VAL A 477 26.34 -10.23 -14.25
C VAL A 477 25.32 -9.52 -15.14
N GLY A 478 25.80 -8.90 -16.22
CA GLY A 478 24.93 -8.19 -17.17
C GLY A 478 24.21 -6.99 -16.56
N VAL A 479 24.69 -6.47 -15.41
CA VAL A 479 24.08 -5.31 -14.76
C VAL A 479 24.13 -4.10 -15.70
N LYS A 480 22.98 -3.47 -15.91
CA LYS A 480 22.80 -2.25 -16.71
C LYS A 480 22.06 -1.22 -15.89
N ALA A 481 22.37 0.05 -16.11
CA ALA A 481 21.67 1.18 -15.52
C ALA A 481 21.13 2.07 -16.64
N ALA A 482 19.81 2.21 -16.71
CA ALA A 482 19.12 3.12 -17.61
C ALA A 482 18.67 4.36 -16.82
N GLU A 483 19.04 5.54 -17.29
CA GLU A 483 18.63 6.81 -16.66
C GLU A 483 17.15 7.14 -16.93
N GLY A 484 16.52 7.83 -15.98
CA GLY A 484 15.21 8.43 -16.11
C GLY A 484 15.05 9.63 -15.19
N ASN A 485 13.90 10.31 -15.26
CA ASN A 485 13.67 11.52 -14.46
C ASN A 485 13.64 11.20 -12.97
N ALA A 486 14.63 11.71 -12.23
CA ALA A 486 14.83 11.47 -10.81
C ALA A 486 14.88 9.96 -10.46
N GLN A 487 15.27 9.11 -11.42
CA GLN A 487 15.31 7.67 -11.22
C GLN A 487 16.36 6.99 -12.09
N VAL A 488 16.77 5.79 -11.69
CA VAL A 488 17.60 4.88 -12.49
C VAL A 488 16.97 3.50 -12.45
N THR A 489 16.68 2.93 -13.63
CA THR A 489 16.24 1.54 -13.75
C THR A 489 17.44 0.64 -13.97
N LEU A 490 17.65 -0.27 -13.03
CA LEU A 490 18.66 -1.30 -13.09
C LEU A 490 18.05 -2.60 -13.62
N THR A 491 18.79 -3.31 -14.47
CA THR A 491 18.50 -4.67 -14.88
C THR A 491 19.75 -5.52 -14.80
N TRP A 492 19.61 -6.83 -14.57
CA TRP A 492 20.72 -7.77 -14.54
C TRP A 492 20.27 -9.15 -15.03
N ASP A 493 21.23 -10.03 -15.28
CA ASP A 493 20.93 -11.43 -15.59
C ASP A 493 20.68 -12.22 -14.30
N ALA A 494 19.83 -13.25 -14.36
CA ALA A 494 19.57 -14.10 -13.21
C ALA A 494 20.84 -14.85 -12.77
N SER A 495 21.26 -14.66 -11.52
CA SER A 495 22.35 -15.42 -10.89
C SER A 495 21.89 -16.83 -10.53
N ALA A 496 22.63 -17.83 -10.98
CA ALA A 496 22.40 -19.22 -10.59
C ALA A 496 22.47 -19.38 -9.06
N GLY A 497 21.44 -20.01 -8.48
CA GLY A 497 21.34 -20.26 -7.04
C GLY A 497 20.93 -19.05 -6.18
N ALA A 498 20.59 -17.91 -6.78
CA ALA A 498 20.09 -16.73 -6.07
C ALA A 498 18.61 -16.89 -5.69
N ALA A 499 18.26 -16.62 -4.43
CA ALA A 499 16.88 -16.52 -3.95
C ALA A 499 16.37 -15.08 -3.99
N SER A 500 17.26 -14.11 -3.84
CA SER A 500 16.96 -12.68 -3.94
C SER A 500 18.17 -11.85 -4.36
N TYR A 501 17.95 -10.56 -4.62
CA TYR A 501 19.00 -9.60 -4.92
C TYR A 501 18.91 -8.38 -3.99
N THR A 502 20.07 -7.77 -3.74
CA THR A 502 20.21 -6.51 -3.02
C THR A 502 20.90 -5.51 -3.94
N VAL A 503 20.28 -4.34 -4.11
CA VAL A 503 20.87 -3.22 -4.85
C VAL A 503 21.46 -2.26 -3.84
N LYS A 504 22.75 -1.93 -4.01
CA LYS A 504 23.46 -0.94 -3.20
C LYS A 504 23.91 0.21 -4.08
N ARG A 505 23.81 1.44 -3.55
CA ARG A 505 24.11 2.69 -4.25
C ARG A 505 25.21 3.46 -3.54
N ALA A 506 26.09 4.09 -4.30
CA ALA A 506 27.06 5.07 -3.79
C ALA A 506 26.96 6.38 -4.57
N SER A 507 27.36 7.49 -3.94
CA SER A 507 27.54 8.81 -4.58
C SER A 507 28.95 9.02 -5.13
N VAL A 508 29.87 8.10 -4.85
CA VAL A 508 31.27 8.13 -5.30
C VAL A 508 31.65 6.76 -5.85
N SER A 509 32.46 6.73 -6.92
CA SER A 509 32.96 5.49 -7.51
C SER A 509 33.72 4.68 -6.45
N GLY A 510 33.50 3.37 -6.38
CA GLY A 510 34.10 2.51 -5.35
C GLY A 510 33.46 2.52 -3.95
N GLY A 511 32.46 3.37 -3.66
CA GLY A 511 31.75 3.40 -2.38
C GLY A 511 32.07 4.61 -1.48
N PRO A 512 31.57 4.66 -0.24
CA PRO A 512 30.77 3.63 0.45
C PRO A 512 29.37 3.46 -0.16
N TYR A 513 28.89 2.21 -0.16
CA TYR A 513 27.57 1.87 -0.71
C TYR A 513 26.52 1.75 0.40
N THR A 514 25.32 2.26 0.15
CA THR A 514 24.13 2.09 0.99
C THR A 514 23.12 1.20 0.28
N THR A 515 22.49 0.29 1.01
CA THR A 515 21.42 -0.55 0.45
C THR A 515 20.21 0.33 0.11
N VAL A 516 19.74 0.25 -1.13
CA VAL A 516 18.55 0.97 -1.61
C VAL A 516 17.38 0.03 -1.90
N ALA A 517 17.64 -1.27 -2.08
CA ALA A 517 16.63 -2.31 -2.10
C ALA A 517 17.25 -3.66 -1.73
N ALA A 518 16.49 -4.54 -1.10
CA ALA A 518 16.88 -5.90 -0.71
C ALA A 518 15.71 -6.86 -0.89
N GLY A 519 15.98 -8.16 -0.99
CA GLY A 519 14.92 -9.17 -1.12
C GLY A 519 14.26 -9.21 -2.50
N LEU A 520 14.87 -8.59 -3.51
CA LEU A 520 14.29 -8.52 -4.86
C LEU A 520 14.31 -9.90 -5.52
N THR A 521 13.18 -10.39 -6.00
CA THR A 521 13.10 -11.65 -6.76
C THR A 521 13.12 -11.42 -8.27
N ALA A 522 12.72 -10.22 -8.72
CA ALA A 522 12.89 -9.78 -10.10
C ALA A 522 14.34 -9.43 -10.40
N THR A 523 14.77 -9.57 -11.66
CA THR A 523 16.09 -9.15 -12.13
C THR A 523 16.12 -7.71 -12.63
N SER A 524 15.26 -6.87 -12.04
CA SER A 524 15.17 -5.45 -12.32
C SER A 524 14.74 -4.68 -11.07
N PHE A 525 15.18 -3.42 -10.99
CA PHE A 525 14.79 -2.51 -9.92
C PHE A 525 14.88 -1.06 -10.39
N THR A 526 13.87 -0.25 -10.09
CA THR A 526 13.90 1.19 -10.37
C THR A 526 14.14 1.96 -9.07
N ASN A 527 15.31 2.57 -8.96
CA ASN A 527 15.66 3.44 -7.86
C ASN A 527 15.17 4.86 -8.12
N THR A 528 14.20 5.35 -7.35
CA THR A 528 13.55 6.67 -7.52
C THR A 528 14.04 7.69 -6.49
N GLY A 529 13.59 8.95 -6.62
CA GLY A 529 13.94 10.03 -5.69
C GLY A 529 15.40 10.51 -5.80
N LEU A 530 16.01 10.31 -6.97
CA LEU A 530 17.39 10.71 -7.25
C LEU A 530 17.46 12.16 -7.71
N THR A 531 18.58 12.82 -7.44
CA THR A 531 18.85 14.16 -7.94
C THR A 531 19.34 14.07 -9.39
N ASN A 532 18.62 14.71 -10.32
CA ASN A 532 19.07 14.79 -11.71
C ASN A 532 20.42 15.49 -11.83
N GLY A 533 21.27 15.03 -12.75
CA GLY A 533 22.63 15.56 -12.95
C GLY A 533 23.68 15.02 -11.97
N THR A 534 23.26 14.29 -10.93
CA THR A 534 24.18 13.63 -9.99
C THR A 534 24.49 12.21 -10.48
N VAL A 535 25.78 11.87 -10.62
CA VAL A 535 26.16 10.49 -10.91
C VAL A 535 25.90 9.60 -9.71
N TYR A 536 25.19 8.49 -9.94
CA TYR A 536 25.01 7.44 -8.95
C TYR A 536 25.64 6.15 -9.44
N TYR A 537 26.33 5.49 -8.54
CA TYR A 537 26.95 4.21 -8.82
C TYR A 537 26.21 3.09 -8.11
N TYR A 538 26.08 1.96 -8.79
CA TYR A 538 25.30 0.82 -8.34
C TYR A 538 26.11 -0.46 -8.40
N ILE A 539 25.92 -1.28 -7.40
CA ILE A 539 26.29 -2.70 -7.40
C ILE A 539 25.07 -3.52 -7.02
N VAL A 540 24.99 -4.72 -7.55
CA VAL A 540 23.96 -5.70 -7.20
C VAL A 540 24.65 -6.92 -6.62
N THR A 541 24.13 -7.43 -5.50
CA THR A 541 24.51 -8.71 -4.92
C THR A 541 23.32 -9.66 -5.00
N ALA A 542 23.61 -10.95 -5.11
CA ALA A 542 22.63 -12.02 -5.04
C ALA A 542 22.74 -12.69 -3.67
N SER A 543 21.62 -13.10 -3.10
CA SER A 543 21.57 -13.75 -1.79
C SER A 543 20.78 -15.05 -1.87
N ASN A 544 21.21 -16.03 -1.10
CA ASN A 544 20.43 -17.23 -0.79
C ASN A 544 20.67 -17.61 0.69
N ALA A 545 20.19 -18.79 1.10
CA ALA A 545 20.37 -19.29 2.46
C ALA A 545 21.84 -19.45 2.90
N ALA A 546 22.80 -19.47 1.97
CA ALA A 546 24.24 -19.49 2.27
C ALA A 546 24.85 -18.12 2.59
N GLY A 547 24.15 -17.05 2.24
CA GLY A 547 24.64 -15.68 2.38
C GLY A 547 24.66 -14.89 1.08
N GLU A 548 25.25 -13.70 1.17
CA GLU A 548 25.35 -12.72 0.09
C GLU A 548 26.57 -13.03 -0.81
N SER A 549 26.37 -12.93 -2.13
CA SER A 549 27.42 -13.09 -3.14
C SER A 549 28.44 -11.95 -3.08
N ALA A 550 29.54 -12.10 -3.83
CA ALA A 550 30.32 -10.94 -4.24
C ALA A 550 29.45 -9.94 -5.03
N ALA A 551 29.81 -8.67 -4.98
CA ALA A 551 29.13 -7.61 -5.73
C ALA A 551 29.35 -7.77 -7.24
N SER A 552 28.36 -7.37 -8.03
CA SER A 552 28.50 -7.19 -9.47
C SER A 552 29.61 -6.19 -9.81
N VAL A 553 30.00 -6.15 -11.08
CA VAL A 553 30.73 -4.99 -11.61
C VAL A 553 29.89 -3.73 -11.37
N GLN A 554 30.55 -2.68 -10.87
CA GLN A 554 29.90 -1.39 -10.62
C GLN A 554 29.43 -0.78 -11.95
N VAL A 555 28.17 -0.34 -11.99
CA VAL A 555 27.63 0.48 -13.07
C VAL A 555 27.30 1.86 -12.55
N SER A 556 27.20 2.84 -13.44
CA SER A 556 26.78 4.20 -13.09
C SER A 556 25.73 4.71 -14.05
N ALA A 557 24.84 5.55 -13.55
CA ALA A 557 23.94 6.35 -14.36
C ALA A 557 23.82 7.75 -13.78
N VAL A 558 23.55 8.72 -14.65
CA VAL A 558 23.24 10.10 -14.27
C VAL A 558 21.75 10.28 -14.54
N PRO A 559 20.88 10.20 -13.53
CA PRO A 559 19.47 10.50 -13.72
C PRO A 559 19.36 11.86 -14.40
N SER A 560 18.53 11.93 -15.42
CA SER A 560 18.26 13.15 -16.15
C SER A 560 16.75 13.22 -16.30
N SER A 561 16.19 14.42 -16.26
CA SER A 561 14.74 14.56 -16.48
C SER A 561 14.33 14.07 -17.88
N GLY A 562 15.29 13.85 -18.79
CA GLY A 562 15.05 13.67 -20.22
C GLY A 562 14.40 14.90 -20.88
N VAL A 563 14.10 15.93 -20.09
CA VAL A 563 13.52 17.19 -20.51
C VAL A 563 14.68 18.14 -20.71
N SER A 564 14.87 18.63 -21.93
CA SER A 564 15.72 19.79 -22.19
C SER A 564 14.92 21.05 -21.88
N VAL A 565 15.62 22.16 -21.58
CA VAL A 565 14.95 23.47 -21.58
C VAL A 565 14.24 23.66 -22.93
N PRO A 566 13.06 24.30 -22.97
CA PRO A 566 12.34 24.48 -24.23
C PRO A 566 13.19 25.30 -25.20
N ALA A 567 12.85 25.25 -26.49
CA ALA A 567 13.39 26.22 -27.44
C ALA A 567 13.01 27.65 -27.03
N ALA A 568 13.89 28.63 -27.33
CA ALA A 568 13.57 30.03 -27.12
C ALA A 568 12.29 30.40 -27.89
N PRO A 569 11.33 31.10 -27.27
CA PRO A 569 10.11 31.53 -27.96
C PRO A 569 10.39 32.35 -29.21
N ALA A 570 9.73 31.98 -30.30
CA ALA A 570 9.83 32.66 -31.59
C ALA A 570 8.64 33.60 -31.83
N GLY A 571 8.81 34.54 -32.76
CA GLY A 571 7.72 35.42 -33.18
C GLY A 571 7.20 36.36 -32.09
N LEU A 572 8.06 36.73 -31.12
CA LEU A 572 7.71 37.76 -30.15
C LEU A 572 7.41 39.08 -30.89
N THR A 573 6.26 39.69 -30.60
CA THR A 573 5.88 41.02 -31.08
C THR A 573 5.45 41.90 -29.92
N ALA A 574 5.56 43.23 -30.07
CA ALA A 574 5.17 44.20 -29.07
C ALA A 574 4.28 45.29 -29.71
N ALA A 575 3.07 45.46 -29.16
CA ALA A 575 2.14 46.51 -29.53
C ALA A 575 2.04 47.53 -28.39
N ALA A 576 2.36 48.79 -28.68
CA ALA A 576 2.26 49.89 -27.71
C ALA A 576 0.79 50.26 -27.45
N GLY A 577 0.47 50.59 -26.21
CA GLY A 577 -0.77 51.22 -25.79
C GLY A 577 -0.50 52.31 -24.75
N ASN A 578 -1.56 52.95 -24.23
CA ASN A 578 -1.40 53.98 -23.20
C ASN A 578 -0.87 53.37 -21.90
N ALA A 579 0.34 53.78 -21.50
CA ALA A 579 1.05 53.29 -20.33
C ALA A 579 1.19 51.75 -20.29
N GLN A 580 1.14 51.08 -21.44
CA GLN A 580 1.22 49.62 -21.51
C GLN A 580 1.84 49.12 -22.82
N VAL A 581 2.32 47.87 -22.82
CA VAL A 581 2.72 47.13 -24.02
C VAL A 581 2.11 45.74 -23.98
N THR A 582 1.40 45.36 -25.04
CA THR A 582 0.90 44.00 -25.23
C THR A 582 1.90 43.20 -26.06
N LEU A 583 2.32 42.06 -25.52
CA LEU A 583 3.27 41.13 -26.12
C LEU A 583 2.55 39.86 -26.55
N THR A 584 2.92 39.32 -27.70
CA THR A 584 2.47 37.99 -28.17
C THR A 584 3.63 37.22 -28.77
N TRP A 585 3.64 35.90 -28.63
CA TRP A 585 4.67 35.02 -29.18
C TRP A 585 4.10 33.66 -29.59
N SER A 586 4.91 32.83 -30.23
CA SER A 586 4.54 31.45 -30.59
C SER A 586 4.85 30.47 -29.46
N ALA A 587 3.99 29.46 -29.29
CA ALA A 587 4.22 28.41 -28.29
C ALA A 587 5.51 27.63 -28.58
N SER A 588 6.29 27.36 -27.54
CA SER A 588 7.53 26.57 -27.62
C SER A 588 7.25 25.11 -27.23
N ALA A 589 7.72 24.16 -28.04
CA ALA A 589 7.54 22.73 -27.77
C ALA A 589 8.17 22.35 -26.43
N GLY A 590 7.40 21.66 -25.58
CA GLY A 590 7.85 21.23 -24.25
C GLY A 590 7.85 22.32 -23.16
N ALA A 591 7.36 23.54 -23.45
CA ALA A 591 7.21 24.60 -22.45
C ALA A 591 5.93 24.43 -21.62
N THR A 592 6.03 24.59 -20.30
CA THR A 592 4.87 24.61 -19.38
C THR A 592 4.44 26.03 -19.02
N SER A 593 5.34 27.01 -19.14
CA SER A 593 5.02 28.42 -18.91
C SER A 593 6.03 29.35 -19.58
N TYR A 594 5.81 30.66 -19.52
CA TYR A 594 6.71 31.68 -20.05
C TYR A 594 7.04 32.76 -19.01
N THR A 595 8.22 33.36 -19.17
CA THR A 595 8.70 34.52 -18.40
C THR A 595 8.92 35.69 -19.36
N VAL A 596 8.38 36.86 -19.00
CA VAL A 596 8.58 38.11 -19.74
C VAL A 596 9.57 38.97 -18.96
N LYS A 597 10.59 39.48 -19.65
CA LYS A 597 11.60 40.36 -19.08
C LYS A 597 11.66 41.65 -19.88
N ARG A 598 11.89 42.78 -19.20
CA ARG A 598 11.86 44.14 -19.73
C ARG A 598 13.16 44.86 -19.42
N ALA A 599 13.69 45.64 -20.35
CA ALA A 599 14.75 46.62 -20.14
C ALA A 599 14.30 48.00 -20.64
N THR A 600 14.90 49.07 -20.14
CA THR A 600 14.73 50.45 -20.65
C THR A 600 15.85 50.84 -21.63
N VAL A 601 16.81 49.95 -21.86
CA VAL A 601 17.94 50.10 -22.76
C VAL A 601 18.06 48.87 -23.66
N SER A 602 18.42 49.08 -24.92
CA SER A 602 18.59 48.00 -25.89
C SER A 602 19.71 47.05 -25.45
N GLY A 603 19.46 45.74 -25.48
CA GLY A 603 20.43 44.72 -25.09
C GLY A 603 20.47 44.38 -23.58
N GLY A 604 19.69 45.07 -22.74
CA GLY A 604 19.60 44.81 -21.30
C GLY A 604 20.45 45.76 -20.43
N PRO A 605 20.49 45.56 -19.10
CA PRO A 605 19.99 44.40 -18.36
C PRO A 605 18.46 44.32 -18.32
N TYR A 606 17.92 43.11 -18.47
CA TYR A 606 16.48 42.86 -18.41
C TYR A 606 16.04 42.51 -16.98
N THR A 607 14.95 43.13 -16.53
CA THR A 607 14.24 42.80 -15.28
C THR A 607 12.99 41.99 -15.59
N THR A 608 12.75 40.92 -14.84
CA THR A 608 11.52 40.12 -14.97
C THR A 608 10.28 40.94 -14.61
N VAL A 609 9.27 40.92 -15.47
CA VAL A 609 7.98 41.62 -15.26
C VAL A 609 6.79 40.67 -15.15
N ALA A 610 6.92 39.44 -15.65
CA ALA A 610 5.95 38.36 -15.42
C ALA A 610 6.60 36.98 -15.52
N THR A 611 6.07 36.02 -14.76
CA THR A 611 6.51 34.62 -14.71
C THR A 611 5.29 33.69 -14.66
N GLY A 612 5.44 32.44 -15.10
CA GLY A 612 4.39 31.42 -14.93
C GLY A 612 3.21 31.58 -15.90
N LEU A 613 3.40 32.30 -17.00
CA LEU A 613 2.34 32.54 -17.99
C LEU A 613 2.05 31.26 -18.78
N ALA A 614 0.83 30.75 -18.71
CA ALA A 614 0.39 29.63 -19.55
C ALA A 614 -0.02 30.08 -20.97
N ALA A 615 -0.50 31.32 -21.10
CA ALA A 615 -0.84 31.93 -22.38
C ALA A 615 0.42 32.41 -23.13
N THR A 616 0.33 32.50 -24.45
CA THR A 616 1.40 33.05 -25.31
C THR A 616 1.22 34.56 -25.57
N SER A 617 0.64 35.26 -24.59
CA SER A 617 0.47 36.71 -24.59
C SER A 617 0.56 37.30 -23.18
N TYR A 618 0.97 38.56 -23.09
CA TYR A 618 1.05 39.30 -21.83
C TYR A 618 0.97 40.80 -22.07
N THR A 619 0.19 41.52 -21.26
CA THR A 619 0.15 42.98 -21.29
C THR A 619 0.88 43.54 -20.07
N ASN A 620 1.99 44.23 -20.31
CA ASN A 620 2.76 44.92 -19.29
C ASN A 620 2.23 46.35 -19.11
N THR A 621 1.66 46.67 -17.95
CA THR A 621 1.01 47.96 -17.66
C THR A 621 1.85 48.84 -16.74
N GLY A 622 1.42 50.07 -16.47
CA GLY A 622 2.10 51.01 -15.58
C GLY A 622 3.42 51.56 -16.12
N LEU A 623 3.57 51.58 -17.46
CA LEU A 623 4.75 52.06 -18.14
C LEU A 623 4.69 53.59 -18.35
N THR A 624 5.86 54.22 -18.39
CA THR A 624 5.96 55.65 -18.68
C THR A 624 5.84 55.87 -20.18
N ASN A 625 4.86 56.66 -20.60
CA ASN A 625 4.70 57.02 -22.00
C ASN A 625 5.90 57.82 -22.52
N GLY A 626 6.23 57.65 -23.81
CA GLY A 626 7.42 58.22 -24.45
C GLY A 626 8.73 57.51 -24.10
N THR A 627 8.71 56.50 -23.22
CA THR A 627 9.91 55.72 -22.86
C THR A 627 9.97 54.43 -23.66
N ALA A 628 11.08 54.17 -24.34
CA ALA A 628 11.29 52.91 -25.04
C ALA A 628 11.51 51.77 -24.04
N TYR A 629 10.76 50.68 -24.19
CA TYR A 629 10.93 49.45 -23.44
C TYR A 629 11.25 48.30 -24.38
N TYR A 630 12.25 47.51 -24.01
CA TYR A 630 12.73 46.35 -24.73
C TYR A 630 12.28 45.09 -24.00
N TYR A 631 11.72 44.13 -24.72
CA TYR A 631 11.17 42.91 -24.18
C TYR A 631 11.84 41.69 -24.77
N VAL A 632 12.06 40.71 -23.92
CA VAL A 632 12.40 39.34 -24.30
C VAL A 632 11.47 38.41 -23.54
N VAL A 633 11.21 37.25 -24.16
CA VAL A 633 10.43 36.19 -23.55
C VAL A 633 11.25 34.90 -23.56
N SER A 634 11.20 34.16 -22.47
CA SER A 634 11.81 32.85 -22.31
C SER A 634 10.73 31.82 -21.96
N ALA A 635 10.89 30.60 -22.45
CA ALA A 635 10.03 29.48 -22.14
C ALA A 635 10.58 28.71 -20.94
N VAL A 636 9.70 28.20 -20.10
CA VAL A 636 10.07 27.48 -18.88
C VAL A 636 9.40 26.11 -18.89
N ASN A 637 10.17 25.09 -18.53
CA ASN A 637 9.65 23.80 -18.14
C ASN A 637 10.40 23.27 -16.91
N SER A 638 10.20 22.00 -16.57
CA SER A 638 10.87 21.36 -15.44
C SER A 638 12.40 21.28 -15.57
N ALA A 639 12.96 21.43 -16.77
CA ALA A 639 14.41 21.48 -17.00
C ALA A 639 15.02 22.88 -16.84
N GLY A 640 14.18 23.90 -16.69
CA GLY A 640 14.59 25.29 -16.49
C GLY A 640 14.08 26.24 -17.56
N GLU A 641 14.67 27.43 -17.55
CA GLU A 641 14.32 28.52 -18.45
C GLU A 641 15.18 28.48 -19.72
N SER A 642 14.56 28.61 -20.89
CA SER A 642 15.24 28.68 -22.18
C SER A 642 16.10 29.95 -22.31
N ALA A 643 16.89 30.02 -23.39
CA ALA A 643 17.41 31.30 -23.85
C ALA A 643 16.25 32.28 -24.15
N ASN A 644 16.53 33.58 -24.03
CA ASN A 644 15.61 34.64 -24.40
C ASN A 644 15.32 34.59 -25.92
N SER A 645 14.09 34.95 -26.30
CA SER A 645 13.74 35.28 -27.67
C SER A 645 14.62 36.42 -28.22
N ALA A 646 14.56 36.63 -29.54
CA ALA A 646 15.01 37.91 -30.10
C ALA A 646 14.26 39.08 -29.40
N PRO A 647 14.96 40.17 -29.05
CA PRO A 647 14.33 41.28 -28.35
C PRO A 647 13.44 42.08 -29.30
N VAL A 648 12.30 42.52 -28.79
CA VAL A 648 11.45 43.52 -29.45
C VAL A 648 11.38 44.77 -28.61
N SER A 649 11.03 45.90 -29.21
CA SER A 649 10.84 47.15 -28.49
C SER A 649 9.50 47.78 -28.82
N ALA A 650 8.93 48.47 -27.84
CA ALA A 650 7.80 49.35 -28.04
C ALA A 650 7.97 50.60 -27.17
N VAL A 651 7.47 51.73 -27.66
CA VAL A 651 7.37 52.98 -26.90
C VAL A 651 5.89 53.15 -26.57
N PRO A 652 5.45 52.92 -25.32
CA PRO A 652 4.11 53.28 -24.88
C PRO A 652 3.90 54.76 -25.16
N GLU A 653 2.79 55.11 -25.78
CA GLU A 653 2.47 56.49 -26.09
C GLU A 653 1.22 56.89 -25.32
N GLY A 654 1.28 58.09 -24.74
CA GLY A 654 0.16 58.70 -24.03
C GLY A 654 -0.81 59.26 -25.03
N SER A 655 -1.55 58.37 -25.69
CA SER A 655 -2.63 58.76 -26.59
C SER A 655 -3.84 57.88 -26.36
N VAL A 656 -4.81 58.42 -25.61
CA VAL A 656 -6.21 57.97 -25.61
C VAL A 656 -6.95 58.59 -26.80
N THR A 657 -6.44 58.39 -28.02
CA THR A 657 -7.20 58.79 -29.20
C THR A 657 -8.35 57.79 -29.35
N PRO A 658 -9.63 58.24 -29.43
CA PRO A 658 -10.74 57.36 -29.77
C PRO A 658 -10.39 56.55 -31.03
N PRO A 659 -10.92 55.33 -31.23
CA PRO A 659 -10.72 54.61 -32.48
C PRO A 659 -10.99 55.58 -33.64
N ALA A 660 -10.00 55.79 -34.52
CA ALA A 660 -10.15 56.70 -35.65
C ALA A 660 -11.12 56.07 -36.66
N GLY A 661 -12.41 56.26 -36.41
CA GLY A 661 -13.51 55.80 -37.23
C GLY A 661 -14.17 56.95 -37.97
N SER A 662 -14.83 56.63 -39.07
CA SER A 662 -15.68 57.57 -39.80
C SER A 662 -16.92 58.05 -39.02
N LEU A 663 -17.18 57.51 -37.83
CA LEU A 663 -18.33 57.87 -37.01
C LEU A 663 -17.87 58.50 -35.70
N ALA A 664 -18.57 59.53 -35.23
CA ALA A 664 -18.33 60.16 -33.94
C ALA A 664 -19.63 60.41 -33.18
N VAL A 665 -19.62 60.16 -31.87
CA VAL A 665 -20.73 60.53 -30.98
C VAL A 665 -20.46 61.88 -30.35
N GLN A 666 -21.43 62.77 -30.49
CA GLN A 666 -21.48 64.02 -29.78
C GLN A 666 -22.44 63.92 -28.62
N TYR A 667 -22.06 64.51 -27.49
CA TYR A 667 -22.83 64.58 -26.26
C TYR A 667 -23.02 66.04 -25.83
N ARG A 668 -24.15 66.30 -25.20
CA ARG A 668 -24.34 67.43 -24.29
C ARG A 668 -25.21 67.00 -23.10
N ALA A 669 -25.00 67.64 -21.97
CA ALA A 669 -25.84 67.50 -20.79
C ALA A 669 -27.15 68.28 -20.98
N GLY A 670 -28.28 67.58 -21.07
CA GLY A 670 -29.62 68.19 -21.11
C GLY A 670 -30.08 68.70 -19.75
N ASN A 671 -29.57 68.10 -18.68
CA ASN A 671 -29.62 68.60 -17.32
C ASN A 671 -28.19 68.68 -16.77
N THR A 672 -27.78 69.84 -16.26
CA THR A 672 -26.43 70.02 -15.70
C THR A 672 -26.39 69.84 -14.18
N ASN A 673 -27.54 69.64 -13.53
CA ASN A 673 -27.60 69.39 -12.11
C ASN A 673 -27.30 67.92 -11.82
N ALA A 674 -26.10 67.64 -11.32
CA ALA A 674 -25.63 66.29 -11.04
C ALA A 674 -26.34 65.59 -9.87
N ALA A 675 -27.21 66.28 -9.11
CA ALA A 675 -27.89 65.76 -7.93
C ALA A 675 -29.42 65.78 -8.08
N ASP A 676 -29.91 65.44 -9.27
CA ASP A 676 -31.33 65.48 -9.62
C ASP A 676 -31.99 64.09 -9.68
N ASN A 677 -33.32 64.02 -9.71
CA ASN A 677 -34.06 62.77 -9.82
C ASN A 677 -34.15 62.21 -11.25
N ALA A 678 -33.54 62.90 -12.22
CA ALA A 678 -33.48 62.45 -13.59
C ALA A 678 -32.15 62.80 -14.28
N ILE A 679 -31.57 61.80 -14.95
CA ILE A 679 -30.41 61.94 -15.84
C ILE A 679 -30.93 62.21 -17.25
N SER A 680 -30.50 63.32 -17.87
CA SER A 680 -31.01 63.77 -19.17
C SER A 680 -29.90 63.96 -20.20
N PRO A 681 -29.34 62.87 -20.80
CA PRO A 681 -28.25 62.97 -21.76
C PRO A 681 -28.79 63.13 -23.19
N HIS A 682 -28.12 63.98 -23.97
CA HIS A 682 -28.51 64.24 -25.35
C HIS A 682 -27.38 63.84 -26.30
N PHE A 683 -27.73 63.16 -27.40
CA PHE A 683 -26.77 62.59 -28.34
C PHE A 683 -26.99 63.06 -29.77
N ASN A 684 -25.92 63.06 -30.56
CA ASN A 684 -25.94 63.22 -32.01
C ASN A 684 -24.79 62.39 -32.61
N ILE A 685 -25.08 61.50 -33.57
CA ILE A 685 -24.04 60.73 -34.26
C ILE A 685 -23.70 61.45 -35.57
N LYS A 686 -22.42 61.75 -35.77
CA LYS A 686 -21.88 62.29 -37.01
C LYS A 686 -21.22 61.20 -37.84
N ASN A 687 -21.54 61.16 -39.13
CA ASN A 687 -20.86 60.34 -40.11
C ASN A 687 -19.88 61.19 -40.89
N ASN A 688 -18.63 61.21 -40.44
CA ASN A 688 -17.50 61.85 -41.11
C ASN A 688 -16.90 60.97 -42.23
N GLY A 689 -17.51 59.81 -42.52
CA GLY A 689 -17.08 58.90 -43.58
C GLY A 689 -17.59 59.26 -44.96
N THR A 690 -17.19 58.42 -45.92
CA THR A 690 -17.49 58.59 -47.35
C THR A 690 -18.68 57.75 -47.83
N ALA A 691 -19.30 56.95 -46.96
CA ALA A 691 -20.46 56.10 -47.28
C ALA A 691 -21.58 56.27 -46.25
N ALA A 692 -22.83 56.06 -46.67
CA ALA A 692 -23.98 56.09 -45.78
C ALA A 692 -23.95 54.92 -44.78
N VAL A 693 -24.42 55.15 -43.55
CA VAL A 693 -24.46 54.16 -42.47
C VAL A 693 -25.89 53.98 -41.97
N ASN A 694 -26.39 52.75 -41.96
CA ASN A 694 -27.72 52.43 -41.43
C ASN A 694 -27.73 52.56 -39.91
N LEU A 695 -28.75 53.24 -39.37
CA LEU A 695 -28.87 53.43 -37.93
C LEU A 695 -29.16 52.14 -37.18
N SER A 696 -29.83 51.18 -37.82
CA SER A 696 -30.12 49.87 -37.22
C SER A 696 -28.87 49.05 -36.87
N ASP A 697 -27.72 49.39 -37.47
CA ASP A 697 -26.45 48.72 -37.19
C ASP A 697 -25.71 49.36 -36.01
N LEU A 698 -26.21 50.50 -35.51
CA LEU A 698 -25.55 51.32 -34.51
C LEU A 698 -26.15 51.17 -33.12
N LYS A 699 -25.28 51.18 -32.12
CA LYS A 699 -25.64 51.20 -30.69
C LYS A 699 -24.80 52.19 -29.93
N ILE A 700 -25.43 53.12 -29.21
CA ILE A 700 -24.76 54.05 -28.29
C ILE A 700 -24.79 53.45 -26.88
N ARG A 701 -23.72 53.63 -26.09
CA ARG A 701 -23.76 53.35 -24.65
C ARG A 701 -23.33 54.57 -23.83
N TYR A 702 -24.17 54.92 -22.86
CA TYR A 702 -23.90 55.95 -21.86
C TYR A 702 -23.80 55.30 -20.47
N TYR A 703 -22.67 55.49 -19.82
CA TYR A 703 -22.25 54.80 -18.61
C TYR A 703 -22.34 55.72 -17.39
N PHE A 704 -22.91 55.21 -16.31
CA PHE A 704 -23.18 55.96 -15.08
C PHE A 704 -23.23 55.01 -13.88
N THR A 705 -23.25 55.57 -12.67
CA THR A 705 -23.50 54.80 -11.46
C THR A 705 -24.96 54.89 -11.07
N LYS A 706 -25.55 53.73 -10.73
CA LYS A 706 -26.98 53.64 -10.46
C LYS A 706 -27.37 54.25 -9.11
N ASP A 707 -26.42 54.43 -8.19
CA ASP A 707 -26.64 55.01 -6.85
C ASP A 707 -27.78 54.32 -6.07
N GLY A 708 -27.70 52.99 -5.97
CA GLY A 708 -28.65 52.18 -5.19
C GLY A 708 -29.26 51.04 -6.00
N SER A 709 -30.36 50.47 -5.49
CA SER A 709 -30.96 49.23 -6.00
C SER A 709 -32.28 49.40 -6.75
N ALA A 710 -32.91 50.58 -6.70
CA ALA A 710 -34.21 50.86 -7.33
C ALA A 710 -34.23 50.52 -8.84
N GLY A 711 -35.38 50.18 -9.41
CA GLY A 711 -35.49 49.95 -10.86
C GLY A 711 -35.15 51.22 -11.65
N LEU A 712 -34.91 51.10 -12.96
CA LEU A 712 -34.64 52.22 -13.85
C LEU A 712 -35.69 52.28 -14.97
N ASP A 713 -36.22 53.48 -15.21
CA ASP A 713 -37.09 53.78 -16.34
C ASP A 713 -36.41 54.79 -17.28
N SER A 714 -36.78 54.75 -18.57
CA SER A 714 -36.26 55.68 -19.57
C SER A 714 -37.29 56.09 -20.62
N TRP A 715 -37.24 57.37 -20.99
CA TRP A 715 -38.10 57.99 -22.00
C TRP A 715 -37.26 58.67 -23.07
N VAL A 716 -37.75 58.64 -24.31
CA VAL A 716 -37.25 59.53 -25.38
C VAL A 716 -38.13 60.76 -25.35
N ASP A 717 -37.58 61.85 -24.82
CA ASP A 717 -38.32 63.12 -24.78
C ASP A 717 -38.43 63.72 -26.18
N TRP A 718 -37.41 63.54 -27.03
CA TRP A 718 -37.46 63.90 -28.46
C TRP A 718 -36.36 63.21 -29.27
N ALA A 719 -36.63 62.87 -30.54
CA ALA A 719 -35.59 62.39 -31.45
C ALA A 719 -35.89 62.76 -32.91
N GLN A 720 -34.92 63.39 -33.60
CA GLN A 720 -35.03 63.76 -35.02
C GLN A 720 -35.29 62.55 -35.93
N VAL A 721 -34.76 61.38 -35.55
CA VAL A 721 -34.94 60.09 -36.26
C VAL A 721 -36.28 59.39 -35.94
N GLY A 722 -37.16 60.06 -35.18
CA GLY A 722 -38.45 59.56 -34.71
C GLY A 722 -38.33 58.78 -33.40
N GLY A 723 -39.00 59.26 -32.34
CA GLY A 723 -38.87 58.67 -31.00
C GLY A 723 -39.30 57.20 -30.90
N ALA A 724 -40.29 56.78 -31.70
CA ALA A 724 -40.72 55.37 -31.80
C ALA A 724 -39.65 54.45 -32.41
N ASN A 725 -38.66 55.01 -33.10
CA ASN A 725 -37.57 54.25 -33.72
C ASN A 725 -36.35 54.08 -32.80
N VAL A 726 -36.35 54.67 -31.60
CA VAL A 726 -35.24 54.60 -30.64
C VAL A 726 -35.59 53.62 -29.52
N GLN A 727 -34.81 52.55 -29.42
CA GLN A 727 -34.92 51.51 -28.42
C GLN A 727 -33.87 51.71 -27.32
N ARG A 728 -34.21 51.34 -26.07
CA ARG A 728 -33.38 51.60 -24.88
C ARG A 728 -33.37 50.36 -24.00
N VAL A 729 -32.19 49.92 -23.59
CA VAL A 729 -32.02 48.77 -22.69
C VAL A 729 -30.95 49.10 -21.66
N PHE A 730 -31.23 48.85 -20.38
CA PHE A 730 -30.22 48.97 -19.33
C PHE A 730 -29.43 47.66 -19.18
N SER A 731 -28.14 47.78 -18.88
CA SER A 731 -27.26 46.63 -18.63
C SER A 731 -26.15 47.00 -17.64
N SER A 732 -25.55 46.00 -17.01
CA SER A 732 -24.45 46.20 -16.07
C SER A 732 -23.17 46.62 -16.79
N ALA A 733 -22.45 47.58 -16.21
CA ALA A 733 -21.09 47.96 -16.57
C ALA A 733 -20.11 47.55 -15.47
N SER A 734 -18.83 47.44 -15.83
CA SER A 734 -17.75 47.35 -14.86
C SER A 734 -16.66 48.34 -15.28
N GLY A 735 -16.39 49.36 -14.46
CA GLY A 735 -15.41 50.38 -14.79
C GLY A 735 -15.41 51.51 -13.76
N THR A 736 -14.43 52.42 -13.88
CA THR A 736 -14.33 53.54 -12.91
C THR A 736 -15.44 54.55 -13.19
N GLY A 737 -16.30 54.82 -12.20
CA GLY A 737 -17.43 55.74 -12.36
C GLY A 737 -18.60 55.15 -13.17
N ALA A 738 -18.67 53.83 -13.33
CA ALA A 738 -19.79 53.17 -13.99
C ALA A 738 -20.04 51.75 -13.46
N ASP A 739 -21.25 51.50 -12.97
CA ASP A 739 -21.77 50.15 -12.69
C ASP A 739 -22.91 49.75 -13.64
N THR A 740 -23.44 50.72 -14.40
CA THR A 740 -24.60 50.57 -15.26
C THR A 740 -24.40 51.38 -16.55
N TYR A 741 -24.99 50.92 -17.64
CA TYR A 741 -25.13 51.74 -18.85
C TYR A 741 -26.52 51.60 -19.47
N VAL A 742 -26.95 52.65 -20.16
CA VAL A 742 -28.08 52.57 -21.09
C VAL A 742 -27.55 52.33 -22.50
N GLU A 743 -28.00 51.26 -23.14
CA GLU A 743 -27.78 50.99 -24.57
C GLU A 743 -28.92 51.58 -25.38
N ILE A 744 -28.59 52.33 -26.41
CA ILE A 744 -29.53 52.97 -27.31
C ILE A 744 -29.33 52.37 -28.68
N SER A 745 -30.36 51.72 -29.22
CA SER A 745 -30.36 51.13 -30.56
C SER A 745 -31.50 51.67 -31.40
N PHE A 746 -31.45 51.45 -32.71
CA PHE A 746 -32.43 52.00 -33.65
C PHE A 746 -33.14 50.89 -34.44
N THR A 747 -34.42 51.07 -34.71
CA THR A 747 -35.14 50.18 -35.63
C THR A 747 -34.73 50.46 -37.08
N ALA A 748 -34.98 49.53 -37.99
CA ALA A 748 -34.72 49.73 -39.41
C ALA A 748 -35.46 50.96 -40.00
N ALA A 749 -36.59 51.35 -39.42
CA ALA A 749 -37.37 52.51 -39.83
C ALA A 749 -36.70 53.86 -39.49
N ALA A 750 -35.64 53.88 -38.67
CA ALA A 750 -34.84 55.08 -38.41
C ALA A 750 -34.03 55.56 -39.63
N GLY A 751 -33.86 54.71 -40.66
CA GLY A 751 -33.13 55.03 -41.88
C GLY A 751 -31.61 55.02 -41.70
N SER A 752 -30.92 55.86 -42.48
CA SER A 752 -29.45 55.89 -42.55
C SER A 752 -28.90 57.32 -42.44
N ILE A 753 -27.70 57.47 -41.89
CA ILE A 753 -26.95 58.72 -41.91
C ILE A 753 -26.11 58.77 -43.19
N PRO A 754 -26.33 59.71 -44.13
CA PRO A 754 -25.49 59.82 -45.32
C PRO A 754 -24.04 60.20 -44.96
N ALA A 755 -23.12 60.00 -45.91
CA ALA A 755 -21.74 60.47 -45.79
C ALA A 755 -21.69 61.99 -45.52
N GLY A 756 -20.91 62.42 -44.53
CA GLY A 756 -20.88 63.81 -44.04
C GLY A 756 -22.12 64.25 -43.24
N GLY A 757 -23.13 63.39 -43.10
CA GLY A 757 -24.39 63.68 -42.42
C GLY A 757 -24.38 63.39 -40.92
N GLN A 758 -25.52 63.64 -40.26
CA GLN A 758 -25.69 63.35 -38.83
C GLN A 758 -27.14 62.98 -38.49
N THR A 759 -27.36 62.35 -37.33
CA THR A 759 -28.70 61.93 -36.88
C THR A 759 -29.61 63.09 -36.50
N GLY A 760 -29.02 64.22 -36.08
CA GLY A 760 -29.75 65.21 -35.31
C GLY A 760 -29.91 64.77 -33.85
N ASP A 761 -30.63 65.60 -33.08
CA ASP A 761 -30.73 65.49 -31.62
C ASP A 761 -31.58 64.27 -31.21
N ILE A 762 -31.06 63.51 -30.24
CA ILE A 762 -31.70 62.38 -29.57
C ILE A 762 -31.64 62.66 -28.08
N GLN A 763 -32.79 62.99 -27.50
CA GLN A 763 -32.95 63.43 -26.12
C GLN A 763 -33.53 62.31 -25.29
N LEU A 764 -32.77 61.84 -24.31
CA LEU A 764 -33.23 60.86 -23.35
C LEU A 764 -33.38 61.49 -21.97
N ARG A 765 -34.29 60.89 -21.21
CA ARG A 765 -34.42 61.11 -19.77
C ARG A 765 -34.59 59.78 -19.07
N MET A 766 -33.88 59.61 -17.97
CA MET A 766 -33.86 58.39 -17.17
C MET A 766 -34.13 58.74 -15.72
N ALA A 767 -34.96 57.93 -15.05
CA ALA A 767 -35.26 58.10 -13.64
C ALA A 767 -35.18 56.75 -12.93
N LYS A 768 -34.93 56.76 -11.61
CA LYS A 768 -35.21 55.59 -10.78
C LYS A 768 -36.74 55.42 -10.69
N THR A 769 -37.22 54.18 -10.62
CA THR A 769 -38.66 53.88 -10.52
C THR A 769 -39.31 54.51 -9.28
N ASP A 770 -38.53 54.82 -8.25
CA ASP A 770 -38.96 55.47 -7.02
C ASP A 770 -38.73 57.00 -7.01
N TRP A 771 -38.23 57.57 -8.10
CA TRP A 771 -37.90 58.99 -8.26
C TRP A 771 -36.89 59.54 -7.24
N SER A 772 -36.09 58.67 -6.61
CA SER A 772 -34.96 59.11 -5.80
C SER A 772 -33.85 59.72 -6.66
N ASN A 773 -33.07 60.64 -6.07
CA ASN A 773 -32.03 61.36 -6.80
C ASN A 773 -30.88 60.45 -7.23
N PHE A 774 -30.27 60.75 -8.38
CA PHE A 774 -28.95 60.30 -8.76
C PHE A 774 -27.88 61.24 -8.22
N ASN A 775 -26.65 60.76 -8.17
CA ASN A 775 -25.45 61.54 -8.00
C ASN A 775 -24.52 61.32 -9.19
N GLU A 776 -24.68 62.13 -10.23
CA GLU A 776 -23.86 62.06 -11.44
C GLU A 776 -22.42 62.58 -11.21
N THR A 777 -22.07 63.01 -9.99
CA THR A 777 -20.73 63.49 -9.66
C THR A 777 -19.74 62.31 -9.69
N GLY A 778 -18.93 62.27 -10.76
CA GLY A 778 -17.94 61.21 -10.96
C GLY A 778 -18.44 60.08 -11.85
N ASP A 779 -19.66 60.17 -12.38
CA ASP A 779 -20.16 59.25 -13.40
C ASP A 779 -19.33 59.36 -14.67
N TYR A 780 -19.04 58.20 -15.27
CA TYR A 780 -18.06 58.11 -16.34
C TYR A 780 -18.46 58.95 -17.56
N SER A 781 -19.70 58.82 -18.04
CA SER A 781 -20.15 59.53 -19.24
C SER A 781 -20.63 60.96 -18.96
N PHE A 782 -20.86 61.35 -17.72
CA PHE A 782 -21.42 62.66 -17.37
C PHE A 782 -20.36 63.77 -17.33
N ASP A 783 -20.67 64.90 -17.94
CA ASP A 783 -19.93 66.16 -17.72
C ASP A 783 -20.91 67.33 -17.85
N GLY A 784 -21.34 67.84 -16.69
CA GLY A 784 -22.27 68.97 -16.58
C GLY A 784 -21.76 70.29 -17.19
N THR A 785 -20.48 70.38 -17.56
CA THR A 785 -19.95 71.55 -18.29
C THR A 785 -20.25 71.50 -19.79
N LYS A 786 -20.66 70.34 -20.34
CA LYS A 786 -20.99 70.17 -21.76
C LYS A 786 -22.41 70.63 -22.07
N THR A 787 -22.63 71.94 -22.06
CA THR A 787 -23.94 72.54 -22.36
C THR A 787 -24.25 72.64 -23.86
N ALA A 788 -23.28 72.30 -24.73
CA ALA A 788 -23.43 72.25 -26.18
C ALA A 788 -22.79 70.96 -26.74
N TYR A 789 -23.24 70.54 -27.93
CA TYR A 789 -22.75 69.31 -28.54
C TYR A 789 -21.25 69.35 -28.82
N ALA A 790 -20.52 68.47 -28.14
CA ALA A 790 -19.11 68.24 -28.37
C ALA A 790 -18.88 66.76 -28.65
N ASN A 791 -17.88 66.45 -29.47
CA ASN A 791 -17.39 65.07 -29.59
C ASN A 791 -17.00 64.59 -28.19
N TRP A 792 -17.55 63.45 -27.78
CA TRP A 792 -17.39 62.97 -26.42
C TRP A 792 -17.05 61.49 -26.48
N ASP A 793 -15.85 61.18 -26.03
CA ASP A 793 -15.26 59.85 -26.11
C ASP A 793 -15.65 58.98 -24.92
N LYS A 794 -16.19 59.56 -23.85
CA LYS A 794 -16.77 58.80 -22.73
C LYS A 794 -18.19 58.29 -23.01
N VAL A 795 -18.67 58.43 -24.24
CA VAL A 795 -19.89 57.77 -24.74
C VAL A 795 -19.48 56.96 -25.96
N THR A 796 -19.79 55.67 -25.94
CA THR A 796 -19.28 54.74 -26.94
C THR A 796 -20.30 54.48 -28.03
N LEU A 797 -19.79 54.21 -29.24
CA LEU A 797 -20.59 53.78 -30.38
C LEU A 797 -20.09 52.43 -30.87
N TYR A 798 -21.05 51.56 -31.11
CA TYR A 798 -20.83 50.25 -31.70
C TYR A 798 -21.49 50.19 -33.07
N GLN A 799 -20.81 49.61 -34.06
CA GLN A 799 -21.39 49.25 -35.35
C GLN A 799 -21.26 47.74 -35.56
N GLY A 800 -22.38 47.04 -35.74
CA GLY A 800 -22.38 45.57 -35.90
C GLY A 800 -21.73 44.84 -34.71
N GLY A 801 -21.84 45.41 -33.50
CA GLY A 801 -21.25 44.87 -32.27
C GLY A 801 -19.77 45.18 -32.03
N LYS A 802 -19.10 45.95 -32.91
CA LYS A 802 -17.70 46.39 -32.72
C LYS A 802 -17.64 47.85 -32.28
N LEU A 803 -16.78 48.16 -31.31
CA LEU A 803 -16.53 49.52 -30.86
C LEU A 803 -15.88 50.33 -31.99
N VAL A 804 -16.54 51.41 -32.42
CA VAL A 804 -16.09 52.28 -33.52
C VAL A 804 -15.87 53.73 -33.11
N TRP A 805 -16.36 54.14 -31.94
CA TRP A 805 -16.08 55.45 -31.34
C TRP A 805 -16.14 55.36 -29.82
N GLY A 806 -15.33 56.18 -29.15
CA GLY A 806 -15.31 56.32 -27.70
C GLY A 806 -14.44 55.26 -27.00
N ILE A 807 -14.41 55.37 -25.68
CA ILE A 807 -13.57 54.59 -24.76
C ILE A 807 -14.48 54.06 -23.66
N GLU A 808 -14.48 52.75 -23.47
CA GLU A 808 -15.22 52.11 -22.36
C GLU A 808 -14.57 52.40 -20.99
N PRO A 809 -15.37 52.47 -19.90
CA PRO A 809 -14.92 52.81 -18.53
C PRO A 809 -14.03 51.79 -17.82
#